data_AF-A0A9C5Z489-F1
#
_entry.id   AF-A0A9C5Z489-F1
#
_cell.length_a   1.000
_cell.length_b   1.000
_cell.length_c   1.000
_cell.angle_alpha   90.00
_cell.angle_beta   90.00
_cell.angle_gamma   90.00
#
_symmetry.space_group_name_H-M   'P 1'
#
loop_
_entity.id
_entity.type
_entity.pdbx_description
1 polymer ?
#
loop_
_entity_poly.entity_id
_entity_poly.type
_entity_poly.pdbx_seq_one_letter_code
_entity_poly.pdbx_strand_id
1 'polypeptide(L)'
;MALEKMNETLLKKAMTAMGWNISSKVPMANEENRSILEEIWELSKSKDDVIDKDQNISERYEKLQQHAKNAEMTINHNLKLLEAYQRETRTEAHLYKLAQRTHSKLKEDLKSVSKEWNNYKNFVDTTEKEMCKRKHNIDDATNRIKWAKTALIEWRQAMEDGNRGYQLIDMYYKDDQKQAKLQNQRRQKITSEMEVCRNKLINLYNEQKTLECNLECTANLYRTAHSERRQMVNIWKLAVTQMVQREKNIRHIEIKLLEKRELAAEKGRELKSSEDRLNGIIANNRTVEMNIEELNTEASQIKEQIQMLSDMVILKTNEVDILQKELQGLAHRVEQQRIENRRNIQLQTDRLTQIKELNGLVETLTKRLKDKQNQNLSAAQRLQQLEDLMDAEEKIANQVGKENERINGISYRGMLQLKTFQDDAQTLLTAADAYRSGAVAMKRNIDNYEKQLKHQTQVHYDMAFKVLQLEHKVMTLKGGLIDPELEVKNKDYLKELEEQHNKLVKVLQATQMQNKKLDNDMRKLTVIYNNDTAELDKINFKIKEAQVYCEGSLKLLKDITRRNQGYIVDLSIFKMRTNEFEIEINHCDDNTYNLSKHRMHLNRTINDRIVEIKSQIDLLKLKRKHLNEELSTLRADIGERTKHLEAVKARFELTSKLLGVNSDGTLITATQLRVETAQEKQMLLDEGNVLNENVLKAEEEIKALGNTLALFNNANDDFRKDVRTHPGGEEANNEFKEMRKNYCATLQKVKILQRKYIKLHNYNEISSKEKNGLEKTLEMEHNKRMENIDFLTRLRKELDEQKIKMHRADHELKQALKAIKQQNISNELLELYEHDIDLKELEKRNMNVLNQLGDIADNDYELGPKIARAIADRGMKLPHLLHKTRSGISWRSDISGCDGLSLSSKIVDLPDTSRSSMSEESQMKSSTSAKLSVVSLDFPGEK
;
A
#
# COMPACT_ATOMS: atom_id res chain seq x y z
N MET A 1 27.51 -104.20 -87.42
CA MET A 1 27.93 -102.85 -87.85
C MET A 1 27.96 -102.80 -89.38
N ALA A 2 26.79 -102.90 -90.04
CA ALA A 2 26.71 -103.03 -91.51
C ALA A 2 25.31 -102.72 -92.11
N LEU A 3 24.46 -101.91 -91.45
CA LEU A 3 23.04 -101.76 -91.83
C LEU A 3 22.51 -100.31 -91.92
N GLU A 4 23.32 -99.29 -91.61
CA GLU A 4 22.82 -97.91 -91.46
C GLU A 4 22.77 -97.10 -92.77
N LYS A 5 23.61 -97.42 -93.76
CA LYS A 5 23.85 -96.54 -94.93
C LYS A 5 22.79 -96.57 -96.05
N MET A 6 21.77 -97.41 -95.99
CA MET A 6 20.75 -97.50 -97.06
C MET A 6 19.49 -96.67 -96.80
N ASN A 7 19.23 -96.25 -95.56
CA ASN A 7 18.00 -95.52 -95.20
C ASN A 7 18.07 -94.00 -95.49
N GLU A 8 19.23 -93.35 -95.37
CA GLU A 8 19.38 -91.89 -95.56
C GLU A 8 18.88 -91.39 -96.93
N THR A 9 19.21 -92.11 -98.00
CA THR A 9 18.87 -91.72 -99.38
C THR A 9 17.39 -91.80 -99.69
N LEU A 10 16.66 -92.68 -98.98
CA LEU A 10 15.21 -92.84 -99.12
C LEU A 10 14.49 -91.78 -98.28
N LEU A 11 14.98 -91.53 -97.06
CA LEU A 11 14.48 -90.48 -96.16
C LEU A 11 14.58 -89.09 -96.81
N LYS A 12 15.75 -88.74 -97.38
CA LYS A 12 15.98 -87.44 -98.04
C LYS A 12 15.02 -87.15 -99.21
N LYS A 13 14.60 -88.18 -99.96
CA LYS A 13 13.56 -88.03 -101.01
C LYS A 13 12.17 -87.81 -100.43
N ALA A 14 11.80 -88.50 -99.36
CA ALA A 14 10.52 -88.30 -98.68
C ALA A 14 10.40 -86.88 -98.09
N MET A 15 11.47 -86.37 -97.48
CA MET A 15 11.53 -85.01 -96.92
C MET A 15 11.29 -83.93 -97.99
N THR A 16 11.89 -84.07 -99.17
CA THR A 16 11.63 -83.14 -100.30
C THR A 16 10.21 -83.21 -100.84
N ALA A 17 9.56 -84.38 -100.81
CA ALA A 17 8.17 -84.53 -101.24
C ALA A 17 7.17 -83.90 -100.25
N MET A 18 7.56 -83.75 -98.99
CA MET A 18 6.79 -83.07 -97.93
C MET A 18 7.03 -81.54 -97.89
N GLY A 19 7.71 -80.98 -98.90
CA GLY A 19 7.96 -79.54 -99.03
C GLY A 19 9.08 -78.97 -98.14
N TRP A 20 9.95 -79.83 -97.58
CA TRP A 20 10.97 -79.38 -96.62
C TRP A 20 12.22 -78.84 -97.31
N ASN A 21 12.70 -77.67 -96.87
CA ASN A 21 13.91 -77.04 -97.41
C ASN A 21 15.18 -77.79 -96.97
N ILE A 22 16.07 -78.03 -97.93
CA ILE A 22 17.32 -78.78 -97.76
C ILE A 22 18.46 -77.87 -97.24
N SER A 23 18.36 -76.55 -97.38
CA SER A 23 19.43 -75.61 -97.00
C SER A 23 19.49 -75.28 -95.50
N SER A 24 18.48 -75.65 -94.71
CA SER A 24 18.51 -75.57 -93.25
C SER A 24 18.78 -76.95 -92.65
N LYS A 25 19.71 -77.02 -91.69
CA LYS A 25 20.07 -78.25 -90.95
C LYS A 25 18.88 -78.90 -90.22
N VAL A 26 17.82 -78.14 -89.97
CA VAL A 26 16.56 -78.57 -89.38
C VAL A 26 15.41 -78.26 -90.36
N PRO A 27 14.57 -79.24 -90.70
CA PRO A 27 13.31 -78.99 -91.41
C PRO A 27 12.17 -78.78 -90.40
N MET A 28 11.53 -77.61 -90.44
CA MET A 28 10.28 -77.33 -89.71
C MET A 28 9.30 -76.63 -90.64
N ALA A 29 8.03 -77.04 -90.55
CA ALA A 29 6.95 -76.61 -91.44
C ALA A 29 5.88 -75.75 -90.73
N ASN A 30 6.28 -75.02 -89.67
CA ASN A 30 5.38 -74.14 -88.91
C ASN A 30 6.15 -72.91 -88.40
N GLU A 31 5.55 -71.72 -88.51
CA GLU A 31 6.24 -70.43 -88.33
C GLU A 31 6.55 -70.12 -86.84
N GLU A 32 5.75 -70.62 -85.90
CA GLU A 32 5.92 -70.40 -84.45
C GLU A 32 7.31 -70.86 -83.95
N ASN A 33 7.78 -72.02 -84.42
CA ASN A 33 9.09 -72.55 -84.02
C ASN A 33 10.27 -71.73 -84.60
N ARG A 34 10.01 -70.85 -85.57
CA ARG A 34 10.97 -69.89 -86.11
C ARG A 34 11.08 -68.68 -85.19
N SER A 35 9.93 -68.16 -84.75
CA SER A 35 9.84 -67.08 -83.75
C SER A 35 10.51 -67.47 -82.42
N ILE A 36 10.36 -68.72 -81.96
CA ILE A 36 11.03 -69.23 -80.75
C ILE A 36 12.56 -69.28 -80.93
N LEU A 37 13.05 -69.54 -82.14
CA LEU A 37 14.49 -69.51 -82.43
C LEU A 37 15.04 -68.08 -82.47
N GLU A 38 14.26 -67.11 -82.93
CA GLU A 38 14.57 -65.68 -82.82
C GLU A 38 14.52 -65.22 -81.35
N GLU A 39 13.54 -65.65 -80.55
CA GLU A 39 13.47 -65.36 -79.11
C GLU A 39 14.67 -65.94 -78.34
N ILE A 40 15.11 -67.17 -78.66
CA ILE A 40 16.34 -67.74 -78.08
C ILE A 40 17.58 -66.95 -78.50
N TRP A 41 17.62 -66.42 -79.72
CA TRP A 41 18.72 -65.56 -80.19
C TRP A 41 18.71 -64.19 -79.50
N GLU A 42 17.54 -63.57 -79.32
CA GLU A 42 17.37 -62.34 -78.52
C GLU A 42 17.72 -62.56 -77.05
N LEU A 43 17.39 -63.71 -76.46
CA LEU A 43 17.77 -64.06 -75.09
C LEU A 43 19.28 -64.32 -74.96
N SER A 44 19.92 -64.96 -75.95
CA SER A 44 21.37 -65.09 -75.96
C SER A 44 22.05 -63.73 -76.12
N LYS A 45 21.55 -62.88 -77.02
CA LYS A 45 22.02 -61.51 -77.19
C LYS A 45 21.83 -60.71 -75.90
N SER A 46 20.70 -60.84 -75.22
CA SER A 46 20.40 -60.19 -73.93
C SER A 46 21.32 -60.66 -72.80
N LYS A 47 21.65 -61.96 -72.76
CA LYS A 47 22.70 -62.51 -71.87
C LYS A 47 24.05 -61.85 -72.14
N ASP A 48 24.45 -61.74 -73.40
CA ASP A 48 25.75 -61.15 -73.76
C ASP A 48 25.75 -59.63 -73.47
N ASP A 49 24.64 -58.94 -73.73
CA ASP A 49 24.33 -57.56 -73.30
C ASP A 49 24.44 -57.39 -71.77
N VAL A 50 24.15 -58.43 -70.98
CA VAL A 50 24.27 -58.42 -69.50
C VAL A 50 25.71 -58.72 -69.06
N ILE A 51 26.43 -59.59 -69.77
CA ILE A 51 27.87 -59.83 -69.53
C ILE A 51 28.67 -58.57 -69.83
N ASP A 52 28.39 -57.86 -70.91
CA ASP A 52 29.02 -56.56 -71.22
C ASP A 52 28.70 -55.51 -70.15
N LYS A 53 27.48 -55.51 -69.59
CA LYS A 53 27.12 -54.63 -68.46
C LYS A 53 27.88 -55.00 -67.18
N ASP A 54 28.07 -56.29 -66.90
CA ASP A 54 28.83 -56.77 -65.73
C ASP A 54 30.34 -56.50 -65.86
N GLN A 55 30.90 -56.64 -67.07
CA GLN A 55 32.27 -56.21 -67.37
C GLN A 55 32.43 -54.68 -67.21
N ASN A 56 31.49 -53.88 -67.72
CA ASN A 56 31.50 -52.42 -67.53
C ASN A 56 31.36 -52.03 -66.05
N ILE A 57 30.56 -52.76 -65.26
CA ILE A 57 30.44 -52.56 -63.81
C ILE A 57 31.74 -52.97 -63.11
N SER A 58 32.38 -54.06 -63.52
CA SER A 58 33.65 -54.55 -62.98
C SER A 58 34.82 -53.61 -63.28
N GLU A 59 34.96 -53.13 -64.52
CA GLU A 59 35.91 -52.08 -64.88
C GLU A 59 35.66 -50.79 -64.09
N ARG A 60 34.38 -50.39 -63.95
CA ARG A 60 34.02 -49.21 -63.17
C ARG A 60 34.36 -49.40 -61.69
N TYR A 61 34.15 -50.60 -61.14
CA TYR A 61 34.54 -50.95 -59.78
C TYR A 61 36.05 -50.91 -59.60
N GLU A 62 36.83 -51.46 -60.54
CA GLU A 62 38.30 -51.40 -60.49
C GLU A 62 38.80 -49.95 -60.59
N LYS A 63 38.26 -49.14 -61.52
CA LYS A 63 38.56 -47.71 -61.64
C LYS A 63 38.17 -46.95 -60.36
N LEU A 64 37.06 -47.31 -59.70
CA LEU A 64 36.67 -46.76 -58.41
C LEU A 64 37.60 -47.22 -57.27
N GLN A 65 38.12 -48.44 -57.31
CA GLN A 65 39.06 -48.99 -56.33
C GLN A 65 40.48 -48.41 -56.51
N GLN A 66 40.90 -48.13 -57.74
CA GLN A 66 42.10 -47.35 -58.06
C GLN A 66 41.93 -45.90 -57.58
N HIS A 67 40.76 -45.28 -57.80
CA HIS A 67 40.45 -43.96 -57.25
C HIS A 67 40.42 -43.97 -55.70
N ALA A 68 39.92 -45.04 -55.07
CA ALA A 68 39.95 -45.20 -53.62
C ALA A 68 41.39 -45.33 -53.09
N LYS A 69 42.27 -46.10 -53.75
CA LYS A 69 43.71 -46.16 -53.43
C LYS A 69 44.40 -44.81 -53.63
N ASN A 70 44.02 -44.04 -54.66
CA ASN A 70 44.54 -42.68 -54.87
C ASN A 70 44.03 -41.69 -53.80
N ALA A 71 42.78 -41.81 -53.37
CA ALA A 71 42.24 -41.07 -52.23
C ALA A 71 42.93 -41.47 -50.92
N GLU A 72 43.21 -42.75 -50.70
CA GLU A 72 43.97 -43.25 -49.56
C GLU A 72 45.43 -42.76 -49.58
N MET A 73 46.08 -42.72 -50.75
CA MET A 73 47.42 -42.14 -50.89
C MET A 73 47.44 -40.62 -50.67
N THR A 74 46.44 -39.88 -51.15
CA THR A 74 46.34 -38.43 -50.87
C THR A 74 45.93 -38.13 -49.43
N ILE A 75 45.10 -38.96 -48.79
CA ILE A 75 44.85 -38.92 -47.34
C ILE A 75 46.14 -39.19 -46.58
N ASN A 76 46.92 -40.22 -46.92
CA ASN A 76 48.21 -40.49 -46.30
C ASN A 76 49.25 -39.38 -46.53
N HIS A 77 49.24 -38.72 -47.69
CA HIS A 77 50.07 -37.54 -47.94
C HIS A 77 49.62 -36.35 -47.09
N ASN A 78 48.31 -36.08 -47.03
CA ASN A 78 47.73 -35.02 -46.20
C ASN A 78 47.91 -35.29 -44.70
N LEU A 79 47.93 -36.55 -44.25
CA LEU A 79 48.28 -36.94 -42.88
C LEU A 79 49.76 -36.70 -42.58
N LYS A 80 50.67 -37.02 -43.51
CA LYS A 80 52.10 -36.69 -43.38
C LYS A 80 52.35 -35.17 -43.39
N LEU A 81 51.57 -34.42 -44.18
CA LEU A 81 51.60 -32.95 -44.22
C LEU A 81 51.01 -32.35 -42.93
N LEU A 82 49.91 -32.90 -42.41
CA LEU A 82 49.36 -32.55 -41.09
C LEU A 82 50.33 -32.90 -39.96
N GLU A 83 51.08 -33.99 -40.06
CA GLU A 83 52.13 -34.34 -39.09
C GLU A 83 53.37 -33.43 -39.24
N ALA A 84 53.69 -32.96 -40.45
CA ALA A 84 54.69 -31.92 -40.67
C ALA A 84 54.23 -30.60 -40.03
N TYR A 85 53.04 -30.10 -40.36
CA TYR A 85 52.46 -28.91 -39.73
C TYR A 85 52.31 -29.07 -38.21
N GLN A 86 51.93 -30.23 -37.68
CA GLN A 86 51.91 -30.46 -36.23
C GLN A 86 53.32 -30.43 -35.62
N ARG A 87 54.35 -30.91 -36.32
CA ARG A 87 55.75 -30.78 -35.86
C ARG A 87 56.20 -29.32 -35.92
N GLU A 88 55.86 -28.59 -36.99
CA GLU A 88 56.11 -27.16 -37.12
C GLU A 88 55.42 -26.38 -36.01
N THR A 89 54.10 -26.53 -35.80
CA THR A 89 53.36 -25.94 -34.67
C THR A 89 53.93 -26.35 -33.31
N ARG A 90 54.46 -27.58 -33.13
CA ARG A 90 55.15 -27.98 -31.90
C ARG A 90 56.50 -27.26 -31.76
N THR A 91 57.26 -27.05 -32.84
CA THR A 91 58.50 -26.28 -32.82
C THR A 91 58.25 -24.77 -32.65
N GLU A 92 57.21 -24.20 -33.26
CA GLU A 92 56.75 -22.84 -33.03
C GLU A 92 56.25 -22.65 -31.60
N ALA A 93 55.48 -23.60 -31.05
CA ALA A 93 55.10 -23.57 -29.65
C ALA A 93 56.30 -23.73 -28.70
N HIS A 94 57.37 -24.43 -29.12
CA HIS A 94 58.62 -24.50 -28.39
C HIS A 94 59.43 -23.20 -28.49
N LEU A 95 59.55 -22.61 -29.68
CA LEU A 95 60.20 -21.32 -29.94
C LEU A 95 59.45 -20.17 -29.27
N TYR A 96 58.12 -20.20 -29.26
CA TYR A 96 57.26 -19.29 -28.50
C TYR A 96 57.46 -19.49 -27.00
N LYS A 97 57.51 -20.73 -26.49
CA LYS A 97 57.85 -20.99 -25.07
C LYS A 97 59.28 -20.56 -24.74
N LEU A 98 60.22 -20.63 -25.67
CA LEU A 98 61.58 -20.12 -25.51
C LEU A 98 61.58 -18.58 -25.50
N ALA A 99 60.89 -17.94 -26.44
CA ALA A 99 60.70 -16.49 -26.52
C ALA A 99 59.94 -15.94 -25.31
N GLN A 100 58.97 -16.69 -24.79
CA GLN A 100 58.22 -16.38 -23.57
C GLN A 100 59.11 -16.58 -22.32
N ARG A 101 59.98 -17.59 -22.28
CA ARG A 101 60.99 -17.74 -21.22
C ARG A 101 62.06 -16.66 -21.28
N THR A 102 62.57 -16.29 -22.46
CA THR A 102 63.54 -15.20 -22.59
C THR A 102 62.87 -13.85 -22.36
N HIS A 103 61.61 -13.64 -22.74
CA HIS A 103 60.84 -12.45 -22.35
C HIS A 103 60.59 -12.42 -20.83
N SER A 104 60.21 -13.53 -20.21
CA SER A 104 60.03 -13.62 -18.75
C SER A 104 61.34 -13.39 -18.02
N LYS A 105 62.45 -13.98 -18.49
CA LYS A 105 63.79 -13.70 -17.97
C LYS A 105 64.16 -12.24 -18.18
N LEU A 106 64.04 -11.67 -19.38
CA LEU A 106 64.28 -10.25 -19.62
C LEU A 106 63.37 -9.34 -18.78
N LYS A 107 62.17 -9.79 -18.42
CA LYS A 107 61.23 -9.09 -17.52
C LYS A 107 61.58 -9.28 -16.04
N GLU A 108 62.30 -10.34 -15.69
CA GLU A 108 62.89 -10.57 -14.36
C GLU A 108 64.23 -9.83 -14.21
N ASP A 109 65.07 -9.84 -15.24
CA ASP A 109 66.28 -9.03 -15.38
C ASP A 109 65.90 -7.54 -15.36
N LEU A 110 64.88 -7.09 -16.13
CA LEU A 110 64.36 -5.72 -16.07
C LEU A 110 63.74 -5.41 -14.70
N LYS A 111 63.12 -6.37 -14.00
CA LYS A 111 62.71 -6.20 -12.59
C LYS A 111 63.89 -6.14 -11.64
N SER A 112 65.00 -6.84 -11.91
CA SER A 112 66.22 -6.76 -11.11
C SER A 112 66.89 -5.42 -11.32
N VAL A 113 67.17 -5.03 -12.57
CA VAL A 113 67.68 -3.71 -12.95
C VAL A 113 66.74 -2.59 -12.49
N SER A 114 65.41 -2.77 -12.49
CA SER A 114 64.48 -1.80 -11.92
C SER A 114 64.50 -1.77 -10.38
N LYS A 115 64.68 -2.91 -9.70
CA LYS A 115 64.91 -2.95 -8.24
C LYS A 115 66.26 -2.34 -7.87
N GLU A 116 67.31 -2.63 -8.62
CA GLU A 116 68.65 -2.06 -8.47
C GLU A 116 68.63 -0.57 -8.75
N TRP A 117 67.98 -0.11 -9.83
CA TRP A 117 67.77 1.31 -10.10
C TRP A 117 66.92 1.98 -9.03
N ASN A 118 65.88 1.33 -8.51
CA ASN A 118 65.12 1.85 -7.36
C ASN A 118 65.94 1.79 -6.06
N ASN A 119 66.86 0.85 -5.89
CA ASN A 119 67.76 0.77 -4.73
C ASN A 119 68.86 1.83 -4.82
N TYR A 120 69.43 2.07 -6.01
CA TYR A 120 70.36 3.17 -6.29
C TYR A 120 69.65 4.52 -6.20
N LYS A 121 68.41 4.64 -6.68
CA LYS A 121 67.62 5.86 -6.49
C LYS A 121 67.26 6.04 -5.02
N ASN A 122 66.85 5.01 -4.30
CA ASN A 122 66.64 5.08 -2.84
C ASN A 122 67.97 5.39 -2.11
N PHE A 123 69.11 4.90 -2.58
CA PHE A 123 70.44 5.21 -2.04
C PHE A 123 70.84 6.65 -2.33
N VAL A 124 70.60 7.18 -3.54
CA VAL A 124 70.79 8.59 -3.87
C VAL A 124 69.82 9.46 -3.05
N ASP A 125 68.54 9.14 -3.03
CA ASP A 125 67.52 9.81 -2.22
C ASP A 125 67.83 9.77 -0.72
N THR A 126 68.39 8.67 -0.18
CA THR A 126 68.76 8.57 1.24
C THR A 126 70.11 9.22 1.54
N THR A 127 71.10 9.14 0.65
CA THR A 127 72.37 9.87 0.79
C THR A 127 72.21 11.36 0.55
N GLU A 128 71.25 11.79 -0.28
CA GLU A 128 70.83 13.19 -0.44
C GLU A 128 70.01 13.64 0.76
N LYS A 129 69.06 12.84 1.27
CA LYS A 129 68.38 13.13 2.56
C LYS A 129 69.36 13.13 3.73
N GLU A 130 70.41 12.31 3.70
CA GLU A 130 71.50 12.35 4.68
C GLU A 130 72.46 13.52 4.45
N MET A 131 72.75 13.93 3.22
CA MET A 131 73.53 15.14 2.96
C MET A 131 72.75 16.38 3.35
N CYS A 132 71.43 16.42 3.11
CA CYS A 132 70.54 17.47 3.60
C CYS A 132 70.42 17.44 5.13
N LYS A 133 70.34 16.27 5.78
CA LYS A 133 70.40 16.16 7.25
C LYS A 133 71.77 16.51 7.82
N ARG A 134 72.87 16.12 7.19
CA ARG A 134 74.26 16.43 7.61
C ARG A 134 74.55 17.92 7.38
N LYS A 135 74.12 18.48 6.26
CA LYS A 135 74.16 19.92 5.97
C LYS A 135 73.30 20.69 6.95
N HIS A 136 72.04 20.29 7.17
CA HIS A 136 71.19 20.91 8.18
C HIS A 136 71.78 20.75 9.58
N ASN A 137 72.39 19.62 9.94
CA ASN A 137 73.11 19.42 11.20
C ASN A 137 74.41 20.24 11.28
N ILE A 138 75.05 20.56 10.16
CA ILE A 138 76.22 21.46 10.07
C ILE A 138 75.78 22.92 10.15
N ASP A 139 74.66 23.29 9.52
CA ASP A 139 74.04 24.61 9.62
C ASP A 139 73.51 24.82 11.04
N ASP A 140 72.89 23.81 11.65
CA ASP A 140 72.47 23.78 13.05
C ASP A 140 73.67 23.77 13.99
N ALA A 141 74.73 22.99 13.75
CA ALA A 141 75.94 23.05 14.56
C ALA A 141 76.61 24.42 14.42
N THR A 142 76.64 25.01 13.23
CA THR A 142 77.18 26.34 12.96
C THR A 142 76.31 27.42 13.59
N ASN A 143 74.99 27.28 13.59
CA ASN A 143 74.06 28.19 14.24
C ASN A 143 74.04 28.01 15.76
N ARG A 144 74.23 26.79 16.28
CA ARG A 144 74.47 26.49 17.71
C ARG A 144 75.86 26.92 18.15
N ILE A 145 76.87 26.96 17.28
CA ILE A 145 78.21 27.51 17.56
C ILE A 145 78.18 29.04 17.50
N LYS A 146 77.47 29.65 16.53
CA LYS A 146 77.20 31.10 16.51
C LYS A 146 76.41 31.50 17.76
N TRP A 147 75.32 30.80 18.06
CA TRP A 147 74.48 31.03 19.23
C TRP A 147 75.23 30.73 20.52
N ALA A 148 76.01 29.66 20.63
CA ALA A 148 76.86 29.43 21.81
C ALA A 148 77.99 30.46 21.91
N LYS A 149 78.45 31.07 20.80
CA LYS A 149 79.45 32.14 20.82
C LYS A 149 78.84 33.47 21.23
N THR A 150 77.66 33.86 20.72
CA THR A 150 76.94 35.03 21.22
C THR A 150 76.49 34.78 22.65
N ALA A 151 75.89 33.63 22.97
CA ALA A 151 75.54 33.24 24.33
C ALA A 151 76.76 33.19 25.26
N LEU A 152 77.96 32.72 24.87
CA LEU A 152 79.13 32.79 25.76
C LEU A 152 79.66 34.22 25.96
N ILE A 153 79.39 35.14 25.03
CA ILE A 153 79.66 36.57 25.20
C ILE A 153 78.59 37.20 26.11
N GLU A 154 77.31 36.89 25.86
CA GLU A 154 76.15 37.31 26.65
C GLU A 154 76.18 36.72 28.07
N TRP A 155 76.65 35.49 28.29
CA TRP A 155 76.86 34.84 29.59
C TRP A 155 78.13 35.34 30.29
N ARG A 156 79.15 35.79 29.55
CA ARG A 156 80.27 36.53 30.16
C ARG A 156 79.76 37.86 30.70
N GLN A 157 79.10 38.64 29.85
CA GLN A 157 78.48 39.91 30.22
C GLN A 157 77.44 39.72 31.34
N ALA A 158 76.55 38.73 31.24
CA ALA A 158 75.55 38.39 32.26
C ALA A 158 76.09 37.55 33.43
N MET A 159 77.40 37.33 33.55
CA MET A 159 78.07 36.93 34.81
C MET A 159 78.70 38.14 35.49
N GLU A 160 79.25 39.09 34.72
CA GLU A 160 79.73 40.39 35.21
C GLU A 160 78.56 41.26 35.70
N ASP A 161 77.54 41.45 34.86
CA ASP A 161 76.22 41.99 35.24
C ASP A 161 75.42 41.01 36.11
N GLY A 162 75.67 39.70 36.03
CA GLY A 162 74.97 38.69 36.83
C GLY A 162 75.27 38.79 38.32
N ASN A 163 76.54 39.02 38.69
CA ASN A 163 76.91 39.27 40.09
C ASN A 163 76.24 40.54 40.64
N ARG A 164 76.09 41.57 39.80
CA ARG A 164 75.37 42.81 40.10
C ARG A 164 73.85 42.59 40.13
N GLY A 165 73.36 41.71 39.26
CA GLY A 165 71.97 41.34 39.06
C GLY A 165 71.44 40.47 40.19
N TYR A 166 72.19 39.50 40.70
CA TYR A 166 71.81 38.72 41.88
C TYR A 166 71.70 39.60 43.14
N GLN A 167 72.59 40.58 43.31
CA GLN A 167 72.50 41.57 44.40
C GLN A 167 71.25 42.46 44.23
N LEU A 168 70.98 42.91 43.00
CA LEU A 168 69.80 43.72 42.68
C LEU A 168 68.48 42.92 42.78
N ILE A 169 68.49 41.63 42.43
CA ILE A 169 67.35 40.71 42.53
C ILE A 169 67.11 40.29 43.98
N ASP A 170 68.14 40.12 44.83
CA ASP A 170 67.95 39.91 46.26
C ASP A 170 67.39 41.16 46.95
N MET A 171 67.84 42.36 46.55
CA MET A 171 67.25 43.62 46.99
C MET A 171 65.80 43.78 46.53
N TYR A 172 65.50 43.58 45.24
CA TYR A 172 64.12 43.63 44.74
C TYR A 172 63.27 42.49 45.31
N TYR A 173 63.79 41.30 45.55
CA TYR A 173 63.05 40.22 46.22
C TYR A 173 62.71 40.59 47.65
N LYS A 174 63.62 41.23 48.39
CA LYS A 174 63.36 41.73 49.75
C LYS A 174 62.35 42.87 49.75
N ASP A 175 62.41 43.79 48.79
CA ASP A 175 61.44 44.89 48.68
C ASP A 175 60.08 44.44 48.11
N ASP A 176 60.04 43.52 47.15
CA ASP A 176 58.81 42.85 46.70
C ASP A 176 58.23 41.96 47.79
N GLN A 177 59.03 41.35 48.67
CA GLN A 177 58.51 40.64 49.83
C GLN A 177 57.92 41.62 50.86
N LYS A 178 58.51 42.82 51.04
CA LYS A 178 57.90 43.91 51.84
C LYS A 178 56.62 44.43 51.18
N GLN A 179 56.61 44.67 49.88
CA GLN A 179 55.44 45.12 49.13
C GLN A 179 54.34 44.06 49.12
N ALA A 180 54.65 42.79 48.91
CA ALA A 180 53.70 41.69 49.02
C ALA A 180 53.13 41.57 50.44
N LYS A 181 53.94 41.75 51.49
CA LYS A 181 53.45 41.84 52.88
C LYS A 181 52.53 43.05 53.08
N LEU A 182 52.89 44.23 52.56
CA LEU A 182 52.13 45.48 52.70
C LEU A 182 50.83 45.46 51.87
N GLN A 183 50.86 44.93 50.65
CA GLN A 183 49.69 44.70 49.81
C GLN A 183 48.81 43.56 50.35
N ASN A 184 49.38 42.54 51.01
CA ASN A 184 48.59 41.54 51.73
C ASN A 184 47.92 42.13 52.98
N GLN A 185 48.61 42.98 53.75
CA GLN A 185 48.00 43.76 54.84
C GLN A 185 46.93 44.71 54.32
N ARG A 186 47.16 45.37 53.18
CA ARG A 186 46.15 46.23 52.52
C ARG A 186 44.96 45.42 52.02
N ARG A 187 45.19 44.22 51.47
CA ARG A 187 44.15 43.27 51.09
C ARG A 187 43.35 42.82 52.31
N GLN A 188 44.01 42.45 53.41
CA GLN A 188 43.36 42.08 54.67
C GLN A 188 42.53 43.25 55.23
N LYS A 189 43.05 44.48 55.21
CA LYS A 189 42.29 45.69 55.56
C LYS A 189 41.06 45.86 54.68
N ILE A 190 41.22 45.88 53.35
CA ILE A 190 40.11 46.00 52.39
C ILE A 190 39.11 44.85 52.53
N THR A 191 39.54 43.62 52.82
CA THR A 191 38.65 42.49 53.13
C THR A 191 37.87 42.75 54.42
N SER A 192 38.52 43.19 55.50
CA SER A 192 37.82 43.53 56.75
C SER A 192 36.90 44.76 56.61
N GLU A 193 37.26 45.74 55.80
CA GLU A 193 36.42 46.90 55.45
C GLU A 193 35.22 46.46 54.60
N MET A 194 35.42 45.53 53.66
CA MET A 194 34.37 44.92 52.85
C MET A 194 33.44 44.04 53.70
N GLU A 195 33.96 43.30 54.68
CA GLU A 195 33.17 42.54 55.66
C GLU A 195 32.39 43.48 56.59
N VAL A 196 32.98 44.57 57.07
CA VAL A 196 32.27 45.62 57.83
C VAL A 196 31.17 46.28 56.98
N CYS A 197 31.43 46.59 55.71
CA CYS A 197 30.43 47.13 54.78
C CYS A 197 29.34 46.10 54.44
N ARG A 198 29.69 44.82 54.29
CA ARG A 198 28.73 43.72 54.08
C ARG A 198 27.86 43.50 55.31
N ASN A 199 28.44 43.54 56.50
CA ASN A 199 27.69 43.43 57.76
C ASN A 199 26.80 44.66 57.98
N LYS A 200 27.27 45.87 57.65
CA LYS A 200 26.40 47.07 57.61
C LYS A 200 25.26 46.92 56.61
N LEU A 201 25.51 46.40 55.40
CA LEU A 201 24.47 46.17 54.39
C LEU A 201 23.46 45.10 54.85
N ILE A 202 23.92 44.01 55.45
CA ILE A 202 23.06 42.97 56.04
C ILE A 202 22.22 43.56 57.18
N ASN A 203 22.82 44.36 58.07
CA ASN A 203 22.10 45.00 59.16
C ASN A 203 21.06 46.00 58.65
N LEU A 204 21.39 46.85 57.67
CA LEU A 204 20.44 47.79 57.05
C LEU A 204 19.33 47.06 56.27
N TYR A 205 19.64 45.94 55.61
CA TYR A 205 18.63 45.10 54.96
C TYR A 205 17.69 44.43 55.97
N ASN A 206 18.24 43.91 57.07
CA ASN A 206 17.45 43.35 58.17
C ASN A 206 16.58 44.42 58.85
N GLU A 207 17.14 45.62 59.09
CA GLU A 207 16.42 46.77 59.62
C GLU A 207 15.29 47.19 58.69
N GLN A 208 15.56 47.35 57.38
CA GLN A 208 14.52 47.57 56.35
C GLN A 208 13.45 46.48 56.41
N LYS A 209 13.81 45.19 56.51
CA LYS A 209 12.84 44.09 56.59
C LYS A 209 12.02 44.09 57.88
N THR A 210 12.59 44.48 59.02
CA THR A 210 11.82 44.68 60.26
C THR A 210 10.91 45.90 60.16
N LEU A 211 11.33 46.99 59.51
CA LEU A 211 10.50 48.16 59.25
C LEU A 211 9.35 47.84 58.28
N GLU A 212 9.60 47.10 57.20
CA GLU A 212 8.55 46.59 56.30
C GLU A 212 7.55 45.71 57.05
N CYS A 213 8.03 44.76 57.87
CA CYS A 213 7.17 43.91 58.71
C CYS A 213 6.36 44.72 59.74
N ASN A 214 6.96 45.77 60.33
CA ASN A 214 6.28 46.67 61.25
C ASN A 214 5.25 47.56 60.53
N LEU A 215 5.51 47.98 59.29
CA LEU A 215 4.55 48.70 58.44
C LEU A 215 3.39 47.79 58.02
N GLU A 216 3.64 46.53 57.70
CA GLU A 216 2.57 45.56 57.42
C GLU A 216 1.75 45.23 58.69
N CYS A 217 2.42 45.03 59.83
CA CYS A 217 1.76 44.81 61.12
C CYS A 217 0.89 46.01 61.51
N THR A 218 1.41 47.25 61.43
CA THR A 218 0.63 48.46 61.72
C THR A 218 -0.48 48.70 60.68
N ALA A 219 -0.27 48.41 59.39
CA ALA A 219 -1.34 48.44 58.39
C ALA A 219 -2.45 47.42 58.70
N ASN A 220 -2.11 46.24 59.21
CA ASN A 220 -3.08 45.24 59.67
C ASN A 220 -3.80 45.69 60.95
N LEU A 221 -3.11 46.29 61.92
CA LEU A 221 -3.73 46.92 63.10
C LEU A 221 -4.66 48.08 62.71
N TYR A 222 -4.31 48.89 61.71
CA TYR A 222 -5.21 49.92 61.17
C TYR A 222 -6.45 49.32 60.51
N ARG A 223 -6.32 48.17 59.82
CA ARG A 223 -7.45 47.42 59.23
C ARG A 223 -8.35 46.82 60.30
N THR A 224 -7.81 46.19 61.35
CA THR A 224 -8.62 45.64 62.45
C THR A 224 -9.30 46.76 63.23
N ALA A 225 -8.58 47.82 63.62
CA ALA A 225 -9.16 48.99 64.28
C ALA A 225 -10.23 49.70 63.43
N HIS A 226 -10.12 49.71 62.10
CA HIS A 226 -11.20 50.20 61.22
C HIS A 226 -12.41 49.25 61.13
N SER A 227 -12.18 47.93 61.22
CA SER A 227 -13.24 46.93 61.32
C SER A 227 -13.98 47.05 62.65
N GLU A 228 -13.25 47.07 63.77
CA GLU A 228 -13.74 47.28 65.13
C GLU A 228 -14.48 48.62 65.25
N ARG A 229 -13.95 49.72 64.71
CA ARG A 229 -14.66 51.00 64.67
C ARG A 229 -15.96 50.94 63.86
N ARG A 230 -15.99 50.20 62.75
CA ARG A 230 -17.24 49.97 61.98
C ARG A 230 -18.22 49.09 62.75
N GLN A 231 -17.76 48.05 63.44
CA GLN A 231 -18.58 47.21 64.30
C GLN A 231 -19.15 48.02 65.47
N MET A 232 -18.32 48.81 66.17
CA MET A 232 -18.74 49.70 67.26
C MET A 232 -19.74 50.77 66.77
N VAL A 233 -19.54 51.35 65.59
CA VAL A 233 -20.52 52.27 64.96
C VAL A 233 -21.83 51.54 64.61
N ASN A 234 -21.79 50.29 64.19
CA ASN A 234 -23.00 49.50 63.92
C ASN A 234 -23.71 49.08 65.21
N ILE A 235 -22.97 48.72 66.26
CA ILE A 235 -23.50 48.46 67.61
C ILE A 235 -24.12 49.74 68.19
N TRP A 236 -23.47 50.90 68.01
CA TRP A 236 -24.01 52.19 68.44
C TRP A 236 -25.26 52.59 67.65
N LYS A 237 -25.29 52.40 66.33
CA LYS A 237 -26.51 52.55 65.51
C LYS A 237 -27.63 51.62 66.01
N LEU A 238 -27.31 50.36 66.31
CA LEU A 238 -28.28 49.40 66.85
C LEU A 238 -28.79 49.84 68.23
N ALA A 239 -27.91 50.31 69.12
CA ALA A 239 -28.27 50.86 70.42
C ALA A 239 -29.15 52.13 70.29
N VAL A 240 -28.85 53.02 69.35
CA VAL A 240 -29.67 54.21 69.06
C VAL A 240 -31.04 53.82 68.50
N THR A 241 -31.13 52.86 67.56
CA THR A 241 -32.44 52.37 67.07
C THR A 241 -33.24 51.64 68.16
N GLN A 242 -32.59 50.87 69.03
CA GLN A 242 -33.21 50.29 70.22
C GLN A 242 -33.65 51.37 71.22
N MET A 243 -32.90 52.45 71.40
CA MET A 243 -33.25 53.56 72.27
C MET A 243 -34.47 54.33 71.73
N VAL A 244 -34.49 54.65 70.44
CA VAL A 244 -35.66 55.27 69.77
C VAL A 244 -36.87 54.34 69.82
N GLN A 245 -36.69 53.02 69.68
CA GLN A 245 -37.80 52.07 69.82
C GLN A 245 -38.27 51.94 71.28
N ARG A 246 -37.37 51.97 72.26
CA ARG A 246 -37.71 52.05 73.69
C ARG A 246 -38.46 53.33 74.00
N GLU A 247 -38.06 54.46 73.43
CA GLU A 247 -38.74 55.75 73.62
C GLU A 247 -40.16 55.73 73.02
N LYS A 248 -40.33 55.19 71.81
CA LYS A 248 -41.66 54.92 71.23
C LYS A 248 -42.50 54.01 72.14
N ASN A 249 -41.91 52.94 72.67
CA ASN A 249 -42.59 52.03 73.59
C ASN A 249 -42.95 52.73 74.92
N ILE A 250 -42.08 53.59 75.46
CA ILE A 250 -42.34 54.39 76.68
C ILE A 250 -43.52 55.34 76.44
N ARG A 251 -43.50 56.13 75.35
CA ARG A 251 -44.63 57.01 74.99
C ARG A 251 -45.94 56.23 74.82
N HIS A 252 -45.89 55.03 74.24
CA HIS A 252 -47.05 54.15 74.10
C HIS A 252 -47.55 53.56 75.43
N ILE A 253 -46.63 53.23 76.35
CA ILE A 253 -46.96 52.80 77.71
C ILE A 253 -47.53 53.97 78.53
N GLU A 254 -46.99 55.17 78.37
CA GLU A 254 -47.43 56.40 79.03
C GLU A 254 -48.87 56.77 78.65
N ILE A 255 -49.22 56.73 77.35
CA ILE A 255 -50.60 56.86 76.87
C ILE A 255 -51.51 55.81 77.53
N LYS A 256 -51.10 54.53 77.53
CA LYS A 256 -51.84 53.46 78.21
C LYS A 256 -51.95 53.63 79.73
N LEU A 257 -50.99 54.30 80.36
CA LEU A 257 -51.00 54.58 81.80
C LEU A 257 -51.99 55.72 82.11
N LEU A 258 -52.14 56.70 81.21
CA LEU A 258 -53.22 57.69 81.26
C LEU A 258 -54.59 57.02 81.09
N GLU A 259 -54.79 56.21 80.05
CA GLU A 259 -56.02 55.42 79.84
C GLU A 259 -56.39 54.59 81.10
N LYS A 260 -55.41 53.94 81.74
CA LYS A 260 -55.63 53.16 82.95
C LYS A 260 -55.85 54.00 84.21
N ARG A 261 -55.34 55.24 84.28
CA ARG A 261 -55.67 56.18 85.38
C ARG A 261 -57.10 56.69 85.28
N GLU A 262 -57.57 57.00 84.07
CA GLU A 262 -58.97 57.40 83.84
C GLU A 262 -59.93 56.26 84.19
N LEU A 263 -59.64 55.04 83.71
CA LEU A 263 -60.44 53.85 84.02
C LEU A 263 -60.39 53.49 85.52
N ALA A 264 -59.26 53.70 86.21
CA ALA A 264 -59.17 53.56 87.66
C ALA A 264 -59.99 54.61 88.42
N ALA A 265 -60.03 55.86 87.94
CA ALA A 265 -60.87 56.91 88.52
C ALA A 265 -62.37 56.65 88.29
N GLU A 266 -62.74 55.99 87.20
CA GLU A 266 -64.11 55.50 86.97
C GLU A 266 -64.47 54.36 87.93
N LYS A 267 -63.60 53.35 88.08
CA LYS A 267 -63.82 52.27 89.06
C LYS A 267 -63.78 52.74 90.51
N GLY A 268 -63.06 53.82 90.82
CA GLY A 268 -63.13 54.49 92.13
C GLY A 268 -64.50 55.12 92.41
N ARG A 269 -65.17 55.67 91.39
CA ARG A 269 -66.56 56.16 91.50
C ARG A 269 -67.55 55.01 91.69
N GLU A 270 -67.41 53.92 90.94
CA GLU A 270 -68.24 52.72 91.09
C GLU A 270 -68.10 52.08 92.48
N LEU A 271 -66.87 51.90 92.97
CA LEU A 271 -66.60 51.31 94.28
C LEU A 271 -67.32 52.09 95.39
N LYS A 272 -67.17 53.42 95.40
CA LYS A 272 -67.80 54.28 96.41
C LYS A 272 -69.33 54.19 96.38
N SER A 273 -69.93 54.16 95.18
CA SER A 273 -71.38 53.96 95.04
C SER A 273 -71.85 52.58 95.53
N SER A 274 -71.00 51.54 95.45
CA SER A 274 -71.27 50.23 96.04
C SER A 274 -71.10 50.22 97.56
N GLU A 275 -70.18 51.02 98.10
CA GLU A 275 -69.90 51.16 99.54
C GLU A 275 -71.06 51.87 100.25
N ASP A 276 -71.55 52.99 99.67
CA ASP A 276 -72.76 53.68 100.12
C ASP A 276 -74.00 52.75 100.11
N ARG A 277 -74.11 51.89 99.09
CA ARG A 277 -75.19 50.89 98.97
C ARG A 277 -75.10 49.78 100.03
N LEU A 278 -73.88 49.34 100.37
CA LEU A 278 -73.66 48.35 101.42
C LEU A 278 -74.04 48.89 102.80
N ASN A 279 -73.68 50.15 103.08
CA ASN A 279 -74.08 50.84 104.32
C ASN A 279 -75.61 50.94 104.47
N GLY A 280 -76.33 51.21 103.37
CA GLY A 280 -77.80 51.16 103.35
C GLY A 280 -78.38 49.77 103.66
N ILE A 281 -77.75 48.70 103.18
CA ILE A 281 -78.17 47.31 103.48
C ILE A 281 -77.93 46.96 104.95
N ILE A 282 -76.79 47.38 105.53
CA ILE A 282 -76.49 47.16 106.96
C ILE A 282 -77.49 47.88 107.87
N ALA A 283 -77.90 49.10 107.51
CA ALA A 283 -78.96 49.82 108.23
C ALA A 283 -80.31 49.09 108.14
N ASN A 284 -80.68 48.60 106.96
CA ASN A 284 -81.92 47.86 106.73
C ASN A 284 -81.96 46.50 107.45
N ASN A 285 -80.83 45.78 107.54
CA ASN A 285 -80.76 44.52 108.29
C ASN A 285 -81.06 44.73 109.78
N ARG A 286 -80.56 45.81 110.41
CA ARG A 286 -80.88 46.10 111.83
C ARG A 286 -82.37 46.31 112.09
N THR A 287 -83.08 46.95 111.16
CA THR A 287 -84.55 47.06 111.27
C THR A 287 -85.28 45.74 111.01
N VAL A 288 -84.72 44.85 110.18
CA VAL A 288 -85.26 43.51 109.96
C VAL A 288 -85.00 42.58 111.15
N GLU A 289 -83.84 42.70 111.81
CA GLU A 289 -83.49 41.93 113.01
C GLU A 289 -84.48 42.21 114.16
N MET A 290 -84.84 43.46 114.42
CA MET A 290 -85.89 43.82 115.38
C MET A 290 -87.24 43.19 115.04
N ASN A 291 -87.68 43.28 113.77
CA ASN A 291 -88.95 42.70 113.32
C ASN A 291 -88.95 41.16 113.40
N ILE A 292 -87.79 40.51 113.30
CA ILE A 292 -87.65 39.04 113.45
C ILE A 292 -87.78 38.60 114.92
N GLU A 293 -87.37 39.43 115.88
CA GLU A 293 -87.61 39.14 117.30
C GLU A 293 -89.11 39.20 117.62
N GLU A 294 -89.84 40.21 117.12
CA GLU A 294 -91.31 40.27 117.23
C GLU A 294 -91.98 39.07 116.55
N LEU A 295 -91.68 38.81 115.27
CA LEU A 295 -92.27 37.71 114.50
C LEU A 295 -91.96 36.31 115.05
N ASN A 296 -90.85 36.09 115.77
CA ASN A 296 -90.59 34.79 116.42
C ASN A 296 -91.57 34.51 117.58
N THR A 297 -92.09 35.54 118.25
CA THR A 297 -93.12 35.38 119.29
C THR A 297 -94.45 34.93 118.69
N GLU A 298 -94.78 35.40 117.48
CA GLU A 298 -95.98 34.97 116.73
C GLU A 298 -95.80 33.61 116.05
N ALA A 299 -94.64 33.36 115.42
CA ALA A 299 -94.35 32.11 114.71
C ALA A 299 -94.38 30.87 115.64
N SER A 300 -94.11 31.07 116.92
CA SER A 300 -94.24 30.03 117.95
C SER A 300 -95.72 29.64 118.17
N GLN A 301 -96.65 30.60 118.13
CA GLN A 301 -98.11 30.37 118.25
C GLN A 301 -98.68 29.69 116.99
N ILE A 302 -98.13 29.97 115.81
CA ILE A 302 -98.61 29.41 114.54
C ILE A 302 -98.13 27.97 114.31
N LYS A 303 -96.93 27.59 114.79
CA LYS A 303 -96.45 26.20 114.68
C LYS A 303 -97.36 25.17 115.37
N GLU A 304 -98.02 25.58 116.45
CA GLU A 304 -98.99 24.74 117.17
C GLU A 304 -100.24 24.42 116.31
N GLN A 305 -100.54 25.23 115.29
CA GLN A 305 -101.64 25.02 114.34
C GLN A 305 -101.24 24.12 113.16
N ILE A 306 -100.02 24.28 112.63
CA ILE A 306 -99.55 23.58 111.41
C ILE A 306 -99.59 22.05 111.56
N GLN A 307 -99.32 21.54 112.77
CA GLN A 307 -99.31 20.10 113.03
C GLN A 307 -100.67 19.42 112.77
N MET A 308 -101.78 20.16 112.79
CA MET A 308 -103.13 19.63 112.55
C MET A 308 -103.45 19.37 111.06
N LEU A 309 -102.67 19.93 110.12
CA LEU A 309 -102.96 19.88 108.67
C LEU A 309 -102.06 18.90 107.89
N SER A 310 -100.93 18.48 108.47
CA SER A 310 -99.96 17.57 107.86
C SER A 310 -100.60 16.27 107.35
N ASP A 311 -101.55 15.72 108.12
CA ASP A 311 -102.02 14.35 107.97
C ASP A 311 -102.96 14.13 106.76
N MET A 312 -103.31 15.19 106.02
CA MET A 312 -104.27 15.14 104.90
C MET A 312 -103.64 14.85 103.52
N VAL A 313 -102.34 15.10 103.33
CA VAL A 313 -101.74 15.25 101.97
C VAL A 313 -101.36 13.92 101.28
N ILE A 314 -101.20 12.83 102.04
CA ILE A 314 -100.56 11.57 101.59
C ILE A 314 -101.31 10.84 100.44
N LEU A 315 -102.54 11.24 100.12
CA LEU A 315 -103.49 10.52 99.26
C LEU A 315 -103.33 10.70 97.72
N LYS A 316 -102.20 11.22 97.18
CA LYS A 316 -102.20 11.84 95.83
C LYS A 316 -101.13 11.55 94.77
N THR A 317 -100.16 10.65 94.98
CA THR A 317 -98.87 10.72 94.23
C THR A 317 -98.66 9.84 92.97
N ASN A 318 -99.62 9.03 92.53
CA ASN A 318 -99.32 7.76 91.83
C ASN A 318 -99.50 7.71 90.28
N GLU A 319 -99.09 8.74 89.50
CA GLU A 319 -99.68 9.00 88.14
C GLU A 319 -98.76 9.59 86.99
N VAL A 320 -97.59 9.02 86.56
CA VAL A 320 -96.73 9.65 85.49
C VAL A 320 -95.76 8.80 84.59
N ASP A 321 -95.23 9.44 83.51
CA ASP A 321 -94.01 9.21 82.64
C ASP A 321 -94.09 8.40 81.29
N ILE A 322 -93.75 9.02 80.13
CA ILE A 322 -94.09 8.59 78.73
C ILE A 322 -93.23 9.23 77.55
N LEU A 323 -92.53 8.42 76.72
CA LEU A 323 -92.17 8.51 75.22
C LEU A 323 -91.21 9.63 74.59
N GLN A 324 -90.41 9.36 73.48
CA GLN A 324 -89.45 10.31 72.74
C GLN A 324 -88.73 9.83 71.39
N LYS A 325 -88.18 10.73 70.46
CA LYS A 325 -86.87 10.72 69.62
C LYS A 325 -86.70 10.89 68.03
N GLU A 326 -85.84 11.87 67.58
CA GLU A 326 -84.63 11.93 66.61
C GLU A 326 -84.54 11.78 65.00
N LEU A 327 -83.49 12.43 64.35
CA LEU A 327 -82.58 12.03 63.16
C LEU A 327 -82.40 12.87 61.79
N GLN A 328 -81.20 12.80 61.09
CA GLN A 328 -80.75 13.14 59.64
C GLN A 328 -80.33 14.60 59.15
N GLY A 329 -79.59 14.95 58.03
CA GLY A 329 -78.64 14.29 57.04
C GLY A 329 -78.22 15.03 55.66
N LEU A 330 -76.96 14.89 55.13
CA LEU A 330 -76.37 14.99 53.69
C LEU A 330 -75.93 16.31 52.88
N ALA A 331 -75.07 16.23 51.79
CA ALA A 331 -74.39 17.38 51.02
C ALA A 331 -73.67 17.16 49.59
N HIS A 332 -73.11 18.24 48.93
CA HIS A 332 -71.95 18.43 47.92
C HIS A 332 -72.05 18.39 46.31
N ARG A 333 -71.24 19.25 45.57
CA ARG A 333 -70.80 19.23 44.09
C ARG A 333 -70.03 20.51 43.57
N VAL A 334 -69.50 20.62 42.31
CA VAL A 334 -68.07 20.37 41.92
C VAL A 334 -67.44 21.11 40.66
N GLU A 335 -68.15 21.47 39.59
CA GLU A 335 -67.62 21.30 38.18
C GLU A 335 -66.82 22.42 37.40
N GLN A 336 -66.68 23.68 37.84
CA GLN A 336 -66.45 24.79 36.87
C GLN A 336 -64.99 25.17 36.47
N GLN A 337 -64.64 24.91 35.18
CA GLN A 337 -63.76 25.69 34.25
C GLN A 337 -62.25 25.88 34.58
N ARG A 338 -61.22 25.60 33.75
CA ARG A 338 -61.01 25.04 32.37
C ARG A 338 -60.99 25.91 31.10
N ILE A 339 -61.05 27.26 31.11
CA ILE A 339 -61.30 28.04 29.85
C ILE A 339 -60.11 28.82 29.20
N GLU A 340 -59.26 29.52 29.94
CA GLU A 340 -58.67 30.80 29.44
C GLU A 340 -57.36 30.74 28.62
N ASN A 341 -57.01 29.59 28.04
CA ASN A 341 -55.67 29.27 27.52
C ASN A 341 -55.29 29.86 26.13
N ARG A 342 -55.64 31.12 25.80
CA ARG A 342 -55.61 31.65 24.40
C ARG A 342 -54.68 32.84 24.07
N ARG A 343 -54.05 33.50 25.05
CA ARG A 343 -53.52 34.89 24.85
C ARG A 343 -52.09 35.03 24.27
N ASN A 344 -51.35 33.96 24.02
CA ASN A 344 -49.87 34.01 23.86
C ASN A 344 -49.27 34.48 22.51
N ILE A 345 -50.06 34.86 21.50
CA ILE A 345 -49.55 35.02 20.11
C ILE A 345 -48.84 36.37 19.84
N GLN A 346 -49.10 37.42 20.63
CA GLN A 346 -48.80 38.81 20.23
C GLN A 346 -47.35 39.31 20.42
N LEU A 347 -46.41 38.48 20.88
CA LEU A 347 -45.10 38.94 21.38
C LEU A 347 -43.93 38.91 20.37
N GLN A 348 -44.18 38.53 19.11
CA GLN A 348 -43.10 38.12 18.19
C GLN A 348 -42.62 39.20 17.19
N THR A 349 -43.39 40.26 16.94
CA THR A 349 -43.14 41.21 15.84
C THR A 349 -42.01 42.22 16.10
N ASP A 350 -41.87 42.69 17.34
CA ASP A 350 -41.27 44.00 17.60
C ASP A 350 -39.74 44.02 17.60
N ARG A 351 -39.08 42.86 17.48
CA ARG A 351 -37.61 42.75 17.51
C ARG A 351 -36.92 42.97 16.16
N LEU A 352 -37.66 43.20 15.06
CA LEU A 352 -37.09 43.32 13.71
C LEU A 352 -36.60 44.72 13.31
N THR A 353 -36.93 45.77 14.06
CA THR A 353 -36.69 47.17 13.65
C THR A 353 -35.32 47.73 14.03
N GLN A 354 -34.65 47.19 15.06
CA GLN A 354 -33.45 47.80 15.68
C GLN A 354 -32.15 47.74 14.86
N ILE A 355 -32.13 47.13 13.66
CA ILE A 355 -30.88 46.83 12.92
C ILE A 355 -30.58 47.82 11.78
N LYS A 356 -31.54 48.65 11.32
CA LYS A 356 -31.36 49.45 10.08
C LYS A 356 -30.60 50.77 10.24
N GLU A 357 -30.75 51.48 11.35
CA GLU A 357 -30.31 52.89 11.45
C GLU A 357 -28.79 53.09 11.68
N LEU A 358 -28.07 52.04 12.08
CA LEU A 358 -26.60 52.07 12.23
C LEU A 358 -25.83 52.36 10.93
N ASN A 359 -26.49 52.33 9.77
CA ASN A 359 -25.89 52.64 8.47
C ASN A 359 -25.70 54.17 8.22
N GLY A 360 -26.38 55.04 8.97
CA GLY A 360 -26.32 56.49 8.74
C GLY A 360 -24.96 57.15 9.03
N LEU A 361 -24.11 56.48 9.83
CA LEU A 361 -22.80 57.01 10.25
C LEU A 361 -21.77 57.13 9.11
N VAL A 362 -22.04 56.52 7.95
CA VAL A 362 -21.21 56.63 6.74
C VAL A 362 -21.56 57.88 5.92
N GLU A 363 -22.69 58.55 6.17
CA GLU A 363 -23.16 59.67 5.33
C GLU A 363 -22.47 61.03 5.60
N THR A 364 -21.14 60.96 5.59
CA THR A 364 -20.25 61.98 5.02
C THR A 364 -20.05 63.27 5.84
N LEU A 365 -18.86 63.60 6.34
CA LEU A 365 -17.51 63.52 5.75
C LEU A 365 -17.34 64.14 4.35
N THR A 366 -18.42 64.55 3.66
CA THR A 366 -18.39 65.41 2.46
C THR A 366 -18.54 66.88 2.82
N LYS A 367 -19.18 67.20 3.95
CA LYS A 367 -19.31 68.58 4.45
C LYS A 367 -17.97 69.21 4.88
N ARG A 368 -16.89 68.42 5.00
CA ARG A 368 -15.50 68.90 5.09
C ARG A 368 -14.83 69.18 3.73
N LEU A 369 -15.48 68.85 2.61
CA LEU A 369 -15.05 69.17 1.24
C LEU A 369 -15.61 70.50 0.72
N LYS A 370 -16.40 71.25 1.53
CA LYS A 370 -16.67 72.68 1.27
C LYS A 370 -15.52 73.56 1.76
N ASP A 371 -14.35 73.20 1.28
CA ASP A 371 -13.10 73.92 1.44
C ASP A 371 -13.09 75.19 0.57
N LYS A 372 -12.24 76.15 0.95
CA LYS A 372 -11.52 77.08 0.04
C LYS A 372 -12.26 77.68 -1.18
N GLN A 373 -13.52 78.10 -1.04
CA GLN A 373 -14.14 79.05 -1.97
C GLN A 373 -14.39 80.39 -1.28
N ASN A 374 -14.04 81.49 -1.97
CA ASN A 374 -14.06 82.89 -1.54
C ASN A 374 -12.93 83.28 -0.56
N GLN A 375 -11.98 84.18 -0.91
CA GLN A 375 -11.72 84.89 -2.17
C GLN A 375 -10.21 85.04 -2.42
N ASN A 376 -9.78 84.94 -3.68
CA ASN A 376 -8.56 85.60 -4.17
C ASN A 376 -8.97 86.92 -4.84
N LEU A 377 -8.20 87.99 -4.62
CA LEU A 377 -8.30 89.21 -5.43
C LEU A 377 -7.68 88.97 -6.81
N SER A 378 -8.20 89.65 -7.84
CA SER A 378 -7.86 89.43 -9.24
C SER A 378 -7.90 90.73 -10.05
N ALA A 379 -7.61 90.65 -11.35
CA ALA A 379 -7.50 91.71 -12.35
C ALA A 379 -6.24 92.61 -12.28
N ALA A 380 -6.04 93.40 -11.22
CA ALA A 380 -4.99 94.45 -11.22
C ALA A 380 -3.57 93.92 -11.48
N GLN A 381 -3.19 92.79 -10.87
CA GLN A 381 -1.86 92.19 -11.03
C GLN A 381 -1.58 91.60 -12.43
N ARG A 382 -2.59 91.51 -13.32
CA ARG A 382 -2.46 90.87 -14.63
C ARG A 382 -2.07 91.82 -15.77
N LEU A 383 -2.08 93.14 -15.53
CA LEU A 383 -1.52 94.13 -16.46
C LEU A 383 -0.03 94.35 -16.15
N GLN A 384 0.30 94.64 -14.89
CA GLN A 384 1.66 94.87 -14.38
C GLN A 384 2.65 93.78 -14.84
N GLN A 385 2.25 92.50 -14.78
CA GLN A 385 3.08 91.35 -15.12
C GLN A 385 3.45 91.23 -16.62
N LEU A 386 2.84 92.01 -17.52
CA LEU A 386 3.25 92.07 -18.92
C LEU A 386 4.26 93.21 -19.19
N GLU A 387 4.18 94.30 -18.45
CA GLU A 387 5.17 95.39 -18.52
C GLU A 387 6.48 94.96 -17.82
N ASP A 388 6.40 94.38 -16.61
CA ASP A 388 7.56 93.92 -15.83
C ASP A 388 8.44 92.88 -16.59
N LEU A 389 7.86 92.09 -17.49
CA LEU A 389 8.60 91.10 -18.29
C LEU A 389 9.38 91.75 -19.44
N MET A 390 8.79 92.73 -20.14
CA MET A 390 9.46 93.43 -21.24
C MET A 390 10.62 94.28 -20.70
N ASP A 391 10.41 94.91 -19.54
CA ASP A 391 11.41 95.67 -18.79
C ASP A 391 12.54 94.77 -18.24
N ALA A 392 12.33 93.45 -18.13
CA ALA A 392 13.36 92.49 -17.71
C ALA A 392 14.28 92.04 -18.86
N GLU A 393 13.75 91.77 -20.05
CA GLU A 393 14.54 91.31 -21.20
C GLU A 393 15.56 92.37 -21.66
N GLU A 394 15.18 93.66 -21.71
CA GLU A 394 16.11 94.75 -22.06
C GLU A 394 17.24 94.91 -21.03
N LYS A 395 16.96 94.66 -19.74
CA LYS A 395 17.99 94.69 -18.69
C LYS A 395 18.97 93.52 -18.81
N ILE A 396 18.49 92.33 -19.18
CA ILE A 396 19.34 91.15 -19.41
C ILE A 396 20.28 91.38 -20.61
N ALA A 397 19.77 91.90 -21.72
CA ALA A 397 20.58 92.22 -22.91
C ALA A 397 21.73 93.20 -22.56
N ASN A 398 21.42 94.26 -21.80
CA ASN A 398 22.42 95.24 -21.34
C ASN A 398 23.41 94.68 -20.31
N GLN A 399 23.06 93.64 -19.55
CA GLN A 399 23.99 92.97 -18.63
C GLN A 399 24.96 92.05 -19.36
N VAL A 400 24.52 91.31 -20.39
CA VAL A 400 25.40 90.46 -21.22
C VAL A 400 26.48 91.28 -21.93
N GLY A 401 26.13 92.47 -22.44
CA GLY A 401 27.12 93.39 -23.02
C GLY A 401 28.22 93.81 -22.05
N LYS A 402 27.84 94.21 -20.82
CA LYS A 402 28.77 94.62 -19.77
C LYS A 402 29.65 93.48 -19.26
N GLU A 403 29.12 92.27 -19.18
CA GLU A 403 29.91 91.09 -18.85
C GLU A 403 30.93 90.73 -19.93
N ASN A 404 30.59 90.91 -21.22
CA ASN A 404 31.54 90.71 -22.32
C ASN A 404 32.70 91.72 -22.26
N GLU A 405 32.43 93.00 -21.98
CA GLU A 405 33.48 94.00 -21.75
C GLU A 405 34.31 93.68 -20.50
N ARG A 406 33.68 93.25 -19.40
CA ARG A 406 34.37 92.84 -18.16
C ARG A 406 35.31 91.66 -18.42
N ILE A 407 34.86 90.65 -19.17
CA ILE A 407 35.66 89.46 -19.52
C ILE A 407 36.83 89.84 -20.43
N ASN A 408 36.62 90.66 -21.46
CA ASN A 408 37.71 91.14 -22.32
C ASN A 408 38.73 91.99 -21.54
N GLY A 409 38.27 92.86 -20.64
CA GLY A 409 39.13 93.64 -19.75
C GLY A 409 39.87 92.78 -18.71
N ILE A 410 39.34 91.63 -18.29
CA ILE A 410 40.06 90.65 -17.46
C ILE A 410 41.07 89.88 -18.31
N SER A 411 40.71 89.44 -19.50
CA SER A 411 41.59 88.73 -20.45
C SER A 411 42.83 89.57 -20.79
N TYR A 412 42.64 90.85 -21.13
CA TYR A 412 43.76 91.77 -21.41
C TYR A 412 44.67 91.98 -20.18
N ARG A 413 44.11 92.14 -18.98
CA ARG A 413 44.89 92.25 -17.74
C ARG A 413 45.64 90.95 -17.40
N GLY A 414 45.01 89.79 -17.60
CA GLY A 414 45.65 88.48 -17.44
C GLY A 414 46.80 88.27 -18.43
N MET A 415 46.64 88.70 -19.68
CA MET A 415 47.70 88.66 -20.70
C MET A 415 48.86 89.62 -20.37
N LEU A 416 48.56 90.81 -19.82
CA LEU A 416 49.58 91.75 -19.35
C LEU A 416 50.35 91.18 -18.14
N GLN A 417 49.64 90.59 -17.17
CA GLN A 417 50.22 89.94 -16.00
C GLN A 417 51.03 88.69 -16.36
N LEU A 418 50.58 87.90 -17.33
CA LEU A 418 51.33 86.76 -17.86
C LEU A 418 52.67 87.21 -18.44
N LYS A 419 52.70 88.36 -19.14
CA LYS A 419 53.94 88.92 -19.66
C LYS A 419 54.86 89.44 -18.55
N THR A 420 54.35 90.18 -17.55
CA THR A 420 55.20 90.59 -16.41
C THR A 420 55.75 89.38 -15.66
N PHE A 421 54.95 88.32 -15.46
CA PHE A 421 55.45 87.08 -14.84
C PHE A 421 56.46 86.32 -15.70
N GLN A 422 56.45 86.48 -17.03
CA GLN A 422 57.50 85.92 -17.91
C GLN A 422 58.81 86.73 -17.82
N ASP A 423 58.72 88.06 -17.78
CA ASP A 423 59.88 88.95 -17.61
C ASP A 423 60.48 88.81 -16.19
N ASP A 424 59.64 88.68 -15.15
CA ASP A 424 60.02 88.36 -13.76
C ASP A 424 60.65 86.96 -13.66
N ALA A 425 60.08 85.94 -14.32
CA ALA A 425 60.67 84.60 -14.35
C ALA A 425 62.04 84.60 -15.03
N GLN A 426 62.21 85.33 -16.13
CA GLN A 426 63.49 85.42 -16.84
C GLN A 426 64.55 86.16 -16.01
N THR A 427 64.19 87.26 -15.36
CA THR A 427 65.12 87.97 -14.45
C THR A 427 65.47 87.12 -13.23
N LEU A 428 64.50 86.46 -12.59
CA LEU A 428 64.74 85.50 -11.50
C LEU A 428 65.62 84.32 -11.93
N LEU A 429 65.52 83.84 -13.18
CA LEU A 429 66.35 82.75 -13.70
C LEU A 429 67.81 83.21 -13.88
N THR A 430 68.03 84.41 -14.45
CA THR A 430 69.38 84.99 -14.53
C THR A 430 69.98 85.29 -13.15
N ALA A 431 69.16 85.75 -12.20
CA ALA A 431 69.57 85.93 -10.81
C ALA A 431 69.88 84.59 -10.13
N ALA A 432 69.10 83.55 -10.38
CA ALA A 432 69.36 82.20 -9.87
C ALA A 432 70.68 81.62 -10.40
N ASP A 433 71.05 81.88 -11.66
CA ASP A 433 72.35 81.47 -12.19
C ASP A 433 73.52 82.33 -11.66
N ALA A 434 73.30 83.62 -11.39
CA ALA A 434 74.26 84.45 -10.66
C ALA A 434 74.46 83.95 -9.22
N TYR A 435 73.38 83.60 -8.51
CA TYR A 435 73.46 83.00 -7.18
C TYR A 435 74.04 81.58 -7.20
N ARG A 436 73.79 80.78 -8.24
CA ARG A 436 74.35 79.42 -8.39
C ARG A 436 75.86 79.45 -8.66
N SER A 437 76.32 80.32 -9.54
CA SER A 437 77.75 80.55 -9.77
C SER A 437 78.43 81.19 -8.55
N GLY A 438 77.78 82.16 -7.91
CA GLY A 438 78.17 82.72 -6.61
C GLY A 438 78.27 81.67 -5.51
N ALA A 439 77.32 80.74 -5.41
CA ALA A 439 77.33 79.63 -4.44
C ALA A 439 78.44 78.61 -4.72
N VAL A 440 78.79 78.35 -5.99
CA VAL A 440 79.96 77.52 -6.34
C VAL A 440 81.28 78.23 -5.98
N ALA A 441 81.37 79.55 -6.18
CA ALA A 441 82.52 80.34 -5.74
C ALA A 441 82.63 80.40 -4.21
N MET A 442 81.53 80.67 -3.50
CA MET A 442 81.46 80.61 -2.05
C MET A 442 81.78 79.21 -1.53
N LYS A 443 81.31 78.13 -2.17
CA LYS A 443 81.67 76.77 -1.75
C LYS A 443 83.16 76.48 -1.91
N ARG A 444 83.80 76.88 -3.02
CA ARG A 444 85.26 76.79 -3.17
C ARG A 444 86.01 77.61 -2.12
N ASN A 445 85.48 78.79 -1.77
CA ASN A 445 86.03 79.60 -0.71
C ASN A 445 85.82 78.97 0.67
N ILE A 446 84.69 78.32 0.94
CA ILE A 446 84.45 77.51 2.14
C ILE A 446 85.40 76.31 2.17
N ASP A 447 85.57 75.56 1.07
CA ASP A 447 86.52 74.44 1.00
C ASP A 447 87.97 74.91 1.27
N ASN A 448 88.33 76.13 0.87
CA ASN A 448 89.64 76.73 1.12
C ASN A 448 89.77 77.31 2.54
N TYR A 449 88.74 77.98 3.06
CA TYR A 449 88.68 78.42 4.46
C TYR A 449 88.59 77.25 5.43
N GLU A 450 87.99 76.12 5.05
CA GLU A 450 88.04 74.87 5.82
C GLU A 450 89.45 74.28 5.84
N LYS A 451 90.19 74.31 4.73
CA LYS A 451 91.61 73.90 4.72
C LYS A 451 92.46 74.84 5.57
N GLN A 452 92.25 76.15 5.44
CA GLN A 452 92.91 77.16 6.27
C GLN A 452 92.51 77.04 7.75
N LEU A 453 91.26 76.71 8.06
CA LEU A 453 90.78 76.50 9.42
C LEU A 453 91.27 75.16 9.99
N LYS A 454 91.40 74.11 9.19
CA LYS A 454 92.04 72.84 9.59
C LYS A 454 93.53 73.05 9.86
N HIS A 455 94.20 73.86 9.05
CA HIS A 455 95.59 74.26 9.31
C HIS A 455 95.72 75.20 10.52
N GLN A 456 94.84 76.21 10.66
CA GLN A 456 94.83 77.12 11.81
C GLN A 456 94.41 76.43 13.10
N THR A 457 93.53 75.41 13.06
CA THR A 457 93.23 74.60 14.24
C THR A 457 94.38 73.65 14.57
N GLN A 458 95.11 73.09 13.60
CA GLN A 458 96.39 72.41 13.87
C GLN A 458 97.41 73.35 14.52
N VAL A 459 97.66 74.52 13.94
CA VAL A 459 98.55 75.55 14.50
C VAL A 459 98.05 76.05 15.86
N HIS A 460 96.74 76.18 16.06
CA HIS A 460 96.13 76.54 17.35
C HIS A 460 96.22 75.38 18.35
N TYR A 461 96.17 74.11 17.95
CA TYR A 461 96.41 72.99 18.87
C TYR A 461 97.89 72.89 19.24
N ASP A 462 98.82 73.07 18.29
CA ASP A 462 100.25 73.12 18.57
C ASP A 462 100.62 74.33 19.44
N MET A 463 100.02 75.49 19.17
CA MET A 463 100.22 76.71 19.95
C MET A 463 99.50 76.64 21.30
N ALA A 464 98.28 76.11 21.38
CA ALA A 464 97.59 75.88 22.65
C ALA A 464 98.27 74.79 23.49
N PHE A 465 98.93 73.80 22.87
CA PHE A 465 99.78 72.85 23.58
C PHE A 465 101.08 73.51 24.07
N LYS A 466 101.68 74.41 23.28
CA LYS A 466 102.78 75.28 23.74
C LYS A 466 102.36 76.18 24.90
N VAL A 467 101.18 76.81 24.78
CA VAL A 467 100.58 77.64 25.81
C VAL A 467 100.28 76.80 27.03
N LEU A 468 99.66 75.62 26.94
CA LEU A 468 99.41 74.72 28.07
C LEU A 468 100.72 74.24 28.75
N GLN A 469 101.79 74.00 27.98
CA GLN A 469 103.12 73.72 28.56
C GLN A 469 103.71 74.94 29.28
N LEU A 470 103.55 76.14 28.72
CA LEU A 470 103.99 77.40 29.33
C LEU A 470 103.12 77.80 30.52
N GLU A 471 101.81 77.56 30.49
CA GLU A 471 100.83 77.75 31.55
C GLU A 471 101.04 76.74 32.66
N HIS A 472 101.31 75.47 32.37
CA HIS A 472 101.72 74.51 33.39
C HIS A 472 103.02 74.98 34.07
N LYS A 473 104.02 75.45 33.30
CA LYS A 473 105.22 76.10 33.86
C LYS A 473 104.87 77.33 34.70
N VAL A 474 104.01 78.21 34.20
CA VAL A 474 103.63 79.49 34.85
C VAL A 474 102.76 79.26 36.09
N MET A 475 101.88 78.25 36.12
CA MET A 475 101.12 77.86 37.31
C MET A 475 102.01 77.20 38.36
N THR A 476 102.98 76.39 37.92
CA THR A 476 104.05 75.86 38.79
C THR A 476 104.94 76.99 39.36
N LEU A 477 105.17 78.06 38.59
CA LEU A 477 105.99 79.22 38.98
C LEU A 477 105.24 80.33 39.73
N LYS A 478 103.90 80.44 39.58
CA LYS A 478 103.09 81.48 40.24
C LYS A 478 102.56 81.06 41.61
N GLY A 479 102.38 79.77 41.86
CA GLY A 479 101.78 79.25 43.09
C GLY A 479 100.26 79.46 43.11
N GLY A 480 99.50 78.37 43.28
CA GLY A 480 98.03 78.44 43.28
C GLY A 480 97.48 79.09 44.56
N LEU A 481 96.98 80.32 44.44
CA LEU A 481 96.13 80.98 45.44
C LEU A 481 94.79 81.31 44.78
N ILE A 482 93.72 80.68 45.30
CA ILE A 482 92.34 80.89 44.86
C ILE A 482 91.73 81.98 45.75
N ASP A 483 91.09 82.97 45.14
CA ASP A 483 90.40 84.05 45.85
C ASP A 483 89.09 83.53 46.50
N PRO A 484 88.99 83.47 47.85
CA PRO A 484 87.88 82.78 48.52
C PRO A 484 86.52 83.45 48.29
N GLU A 485 86.47 84.78 48.13
CA GLU A 485 85.20 85.53 48.15
C GLU A 485 84.40 85.33 46.86
N LEU A 486 85.09 85.13 45.73
CA LEU A 486 84.50 84.79 44.44
C LEU A 486 83.96 83.36 44.41
N GLU A 487 84.64 82.43 45.10
CA GLU A 487 84.22 81.03 45.18
C GLU A 487 82.89 80.87 45.96
N VAL A 488 82.70 81.61 47.05
CA VAL A 488 81.45 81.61 47.85
C VAL A 488 80.28 82.13 47.02
N LYS A 489 80.43 83.29 46.37
CA LYS A 489 79.37 83.89 45.53
C LYS A 489 78.94 82.97 44.39
N ASN A 490 79.91 82.30 43.74
CA ASN A 490 79.62 81.30 42.71
C ASN A 490 78.90 80.07 43.29
N LYS A 491 79.32 79.56 44.46
CA LYS A 491 78.68 78.42 45.13
C LYS A 491 77.22 78.67 45.48
N ASP A 492 76.86 79.87 45.93
CA ASP A 492 75.48 80.19 46.30
C ASP A 492 74.57 80.38 45.07
N TYR A 493 75.06 80.99 43.99
CA TYR A 493 74.32 81.05 42.72
C TYR A 493 74.12 79.65 42.10
N LEU A 494 75.11 78.76 42.23
CA LEU A 494 75.03 77.37 41.74
C LEU A 494 73.93 76.59 42.49
N LYS A 495 73.84 76.74 43.83
CA LYS A 495 72.75 76.15 44.64
C LYS A 495 71.36 76.62 44.19
N GLU A 496 71.20 77.91 43.88
CA GLU A 496 69.90 78.41 43.42
C GLU A 496 69.51 77.81 42.06
N LEU A 497 70.47 77.73 41.12
CA LEU A 497 70.27 77.05 39.83
C LEU A 497 69.94 75.56 40.02
N GLU A 498 70.65 74.86 40.91
CA GLU A 498 70.38 73.46 41.26
C GLU A 498 68.98 73.29 41.86
N GLU A 499 68.54 74.20 42.74
CA GLU A 499 67.18 74.18 43.27
C GLU A 499 66.12 74.38 42.18
N GLN A 500 66.31 75.35 41.29
CA GLN A 500 65.39 75.61 40.17
C GLN A 500 65.36 74.42 39.19
N HIS A 501 66.52 73.85 38.86
CA HIS A 501 66.64 72.65 38.04
C HIS A 501 65.95 71.45 38.69
N ASN A 502 66.18 71.20 39.99
CA ASN A 502 65.53 70.12 40.73
C ASN A 502 64.00 70.29 40.82
N LYS A 503 63.49 71.53 40.88
CA LYS A 503 62.04 71.81 40.81
C LYS A 503 61.49 71.47 39.42
N LEU A 504 62.16 71.89 38.34
CA LEU A 504 61.77 71.58 36.96
C LEU A 504 61.84 70.08 36.63
N VAL A 505 62.89 69.38 37.07
CA VAL A 505 63.06 67.92 36.88
C VAL A 505 61.94 67.15 37.58
N LYS A 506 61.53 67.54 38.79
CA LYS A 506 60.39 66.92 39.49
C LYS A 506 59.06 67.13 38.74
N VAL A 507 58.83 68.31 38.16
CA VAL A 507 57.65 68.58 37.32
C VAL A 507 57.69 67.73 36.04
N LEU A 508 58.83 67.64 35.37
CA LEU A 508 59.01 66.82 34.16
C LEU A 508 58.81 65.33 34.44
N GLN A 509 59.33 64.81 35.56
CA GLN A 509 59.10 63.44 35.99
C GLN A 509 57.61 63.19 36.31
N ALA A 510 56.92 64.14 36.95
CA ALA A 510 55.49 64.03 37.24
C ALA A 510 54.64 63.99 35.96
N THR A 511 54.88 64.89 34.99
CA THR A 511 54.15 64.89 33.72
C THR A 511 54.50 63.67 32.86
N GLN A 512 55.76 63.21 32.86
CA GLN A 512 56.14 61.98 32.16
C GLN A 512 55.49 60.72 32.79
N MET A 513 55.30 60.69 34.12
CA MET A 513 54.51 59.63 34.77
C MET A 513 53.01 59.72 34.43
N GLN A 514 52.44 60.92 34.33
CA GLN A 514 51.06 61.11 33.89
C GLN A 514 50.85 60.67 32.44
N ASN A 515 51.76 61.02 31.53
CA ASN A 515 51.73 60.56 30.14
C ASN A 515 51.85 59.04 30.04
N LYS A 516 52.79 58.41 30.77
CA LYS A 516 52.90 56.94 30.85
C LYS A 516 51.64 56.29 31.43
N LYS A 517 50.89 56.97 32.32
CA LYS A 517 49.60 56.49 32.80
C LYS A 517 48.54 56.59 31.70
N LEU A 518 48.44 57.73 31.02
CA LEU A 518 47.54 57.95 29.89
C LEU A 518 47.78 56.95 28.75
N ASP A 519 49.03 56.68 28.37
CA ASP A 519 49.39 55.65 27.39
C ASP A 519 48.89 54.26 27.80
N ASN A 520 49.07 53.89 29.07
CA ASN A 520 48.62 52.61 29.59
C ASN A 520 47.08 52.51 29.68
N ASP A 521 46.40 53.59 30.05
CA ASP A 521 44.94 53.62 30.12
C ASP A 521 44.31 53.69 28.71
N MET A 522 44.95 54.37 27.76
CA MET A 522 44.61 54.34 26.32
C MET A 522 44.77 52.92 25.76
N ARG A 523 45.89 52.23 26.03
CA ARG A 523 46.09 50.82 25.61
C ARG A 523 45.02 49.88 26.17
N LYS A 524 44.60 50.06 27.43
CA LYS A 524 43.46 49.31 28.01
C LYS A 524 42.17 49.60 27.27
N LEU A 525 41.88 50.87 26.97
CA LEU A 525 40.70 51.27 26.19
C LEU A 525 40.71 50.67 24.78
N THR A 526 41.86 50.62 24.10
CA THR A 526 42.01 49.93 22.80
C THR A 526 41.76 48.43 22.92
N VAL A 527 42.25 47.76 23.98
CA VAL A 527 41.99 46.33 24.20
C VAL A 527 40.51 46.07 24.50
N ILE A 528 39.86 46.91 25.31
CA ILE A 528 38.42 46.82 25.59
C ILE A 528 37.63 47.01 24.29
N TYR A 529 37.91 48.07 23.52
CA TYR A 529 37.26 48.32 22.22
C TYR A 529 37.45 47.16 21.23
N ASN A 530 38.64 46.56 21.17
CA ASN A 530 38.91 45.40 20.31
C ASN A 530 38.17 44.13 20.79
N ASN A 531 37.93 43.97 22.09
CA ASN A 531 37.09 42.90 22.63
C ASN A 531 35.61 43.15 22.33
N ASP A 532 35.11 44.36 22.60
CA ASP A 532 33.72 44.76 22.39
C ASP A 532 33.32 44.65 20.91
N THR A 533 34.19 45.08 19.98
CA THR A 533 33.97 44.88 18.53
C THR A 533 33.98 43.40 18.15
N ALA A 534 34.89 42.59 18.71
CA ALA A 534 34.89 41.15 18.51
C ALA A 534 33.68 40.43 19.15
N GLU A 535 32.99 41.02 20.13
CA GLU A 535 31.71 40.53 20.64
C GLU A 535 30.52 40.99 19.80
N LEU A 536 30.52 42.24 19.33
CA LEU A 536 29.56 42.73 18.34
C LEU A 536 29.57 41.88 17.06
N ASP A 537 30.74 41.47 16.56
CA ASP A 537 30.83 40.58 15.39
C ASP A 537 30.27 39.18 15.67
N LYS A 538 30.49 38.61 16.87
CA LYS A 538 29.85 37.34 17.28
C LYS A 538 28.32 37.47 17.38
N ILE A 539 27.83 38.61 17.86
CA ILE A 539 26.39 38.90 17.95
C ILE A 539 25.80 39.10 16.55
N ASN A 540 26.46 39.87 15.68
CA ASN A 540 26.09 40.05 14.28
C ASN A 540 26.08 38.73 13.50
N PHE A 541 27.03 37.82 13.76
CA PHE A 541 27.01 36.47 13.21
C PHE A 541 25.77 35.69 13.66
N LYS A 542 25.48 35.66 14.97
CA LYS A 542 24.28 34.98 15.53
C LYS A 542 22.97 35.57 15.00
N ILE A 543 22.91 36.89 14.76
CA ILE A 543 21.74 37.55 14.16
C ILE A 543 21.56 37.08 12.71
N LYS A 544 22.63 37.03 11.91
CA LYS A 544 22.60 36.51 10.53
C LYS A 544 22.23 35.03 10.48
N GLU A 545 22.78 34.21 11.39
CA GLU A 545 22.42 32.80 11.53
C GLU A 545 20.93 32.62 11.87
N ALA A 546 20.42 33.34 12.87
CA ALA A 546 19.00 33.34 13.22
C ALA A 546 18.11 33.82 12.07
N GLN A 547 18.53 34.85 11.33
CA GLN A 547 17.83 35.32 10.13
C GLN A 547 17.75 34.21 9.06
N VAL A 548 18.85 33.48 8.80
CA VAL A 548 18.86 32.36 7.84
C VAL A 548 17.92 31.23 8.29
N TYR A 549 17.87 30.89 9.58
CA TYR A 549 16.89 29.94 10.11
C TYR A 549 15.43 30.42 9.95
N CYS A 550 15.17 31.72 10.18
CA CYS A 550 13.85 32.32 9.95
C CYS A 550 13.46 32.30 8.46
N GLU A 551 14.37 32.67 7.55
CA GLU A 551 14.14 32.62 6.10
C GLU A 551 13.92 31.19 5.59
N GLY A 552 14.67 30.21 6.10
CA GLY A 552 14.47 28.79 5.83
C GLY A 552 13.09 28.31 6.30
N SER A 553 12.71 28.68 7.53
CA SER A 553 11.40 28.38 8.12
C SER A 553 10.25 29.02 7.32
N LEU A 554 10.41 30.25 6.85
CA LEU A 554 9.43 30.94 6.00
C LEU A 554 9.30 30.31 4.59
N LYS A 555 10.39 29.77 4.03
CA LYS A 555 10.35 28.99 2.78
C LYS A 555 9.58 27.67 2.98
N LEU A 556 9.93 26.91 4.03
CA LEU A 556 9.23 25.67 4.41
C LEU A 556 7.74 25.91 4.68
N LEU A 557 7.39 26.99 5.39
CA LEU A 557 6.00 27.37 5.65
C LEU A 557 5.23 27.66 4.34
N LYS A 558 5.82 28.41 3.41
CA LYS A 558 5.23 28.67 2.08
C LYS A 558 5.02 27.37 1.29
N ASP A 559 5.98 26.46 1.29
CA ASP A 559 5.86 25.18 0.60
C ASP A 559 4.84 24.24 1.26
N ILE A 560 4.71 24.25 2.59
CA ILE A 560 3.64 23.52 3.31
C ILE A 560 2.27 24.15 3.01
N THR A 561 2.17 25.47 2.98
CA THR A 561 0.94 26.19 2.61
C THR A 561 0.50 25.84 1.19
N ARG A 562 1.44 25.81 0.23
CA ARG A 562 1.19 25.43 -1.16
C ARG A 562 0.75 23.96 -1.29
N ARG A 563 1.36 23.03 -0.54
CA ARG A 563 0.92 21.62 -0.50
C ARG A 563 -0.49 21.49 0.09
N ASN A 564 -0.79 22.20 1.17
CA ASN A 564 -2.13 22.21 1.78
C ASN A 564 -3.19 22.80 0.83
N GLN A 565 -2.87 23.88 0.11
CA GLN A 565 -3.72 24.41 -0.96
C GLN A 565 -3.95 23.38 -2.08
N GLY A 566 -2.92 22.61 -2.46
CA GLY A 566 -3.04 21.44 -3.34
C GLY A 566 -4.04 20.42 -2.81
N TYR A 567 -3.86 19.95 -1.57
CA TYR A 567 -4.77 18.98 -0.95
C TYR A 567 -6.21 19.49 -0.79
N ILE A 568 -6.42 20.79 -0.62
CA ILE A 568 -7.77 21.39 -0.62
C ILE A 568 -8.41 21.33 -2.02
N VAL A 569 -7.63 21.57 -3.08
CA VAL A 569 -8.08 21.39 -4.47
C VAL A 569 -8.35 19.92 -4.77
N ASP A 570 -7.44 19.00 -4.40
CA ASP A 570 -7.64 17.55 -4.57
C ASP A 570 -8.90 17.08 -3.84
N LEU A 571 -9.12 17.52 -2.60
CA LEU A 571 -10.34 17.24 -1.83
C LEU A 571 -11.60 17.78 -2.51
N SER A 572 -11.53 18.95 -3.17
CA SER A 572 -12.66 19.48 -3.94
C SER A 572 -12.95 18.66 -5.20
N ILE A 573 -11.91 18.16 -5.89
CA ILE A 573 -12.03 17.27 -7.04
C ILE A 573 -12.58 15.90 -6.62
N PHE A 574 -12.13 15.36 -5.48
CA PHE A 574 -12.69 14.12 -4.93
C PHE A 574 -14.16 14.29 -4.53
N LYS A 575 -14.54 15.40 -3.89
CA LYS A 575 -15.96 15.69 -3.60
C LYS A 575 -16.81 15.81 -4.85
N MET A 576 -16.29 16.46 -5.90
CA MET A 576 -16.96 16.52 -7.20
C MET A 576 -17.18 15.12 -7.78
N ARG A 577 -16.16 14.27 -7.79
CA ARG A 577 -16.25 12.87 -8.24
C ARG A 577 -17.17 12.00 -7.39
N THR A 578 -17.18 12.18 -6.07
CA THR A 578 -18.16 11.49 -5.20
C THR A 578 -19.58 11.90 -5.56
N ASN A 579 -19.83 13.19 -5.83
CA ASN A 579 -21.14 13.68 -6.26
C ASN A 579 -21.50 13.20 -7.69
N GLU A 580 -20.53 13.07 -8.61
CA GLU A 580 -20.72 12.45 -9.92
C GLU A 580 -21.14 10.99 -9.78
N PHE A 581 -20.41 10.19 -8.98
CA PHE A 581 -20.80 8.80 -8.68
C PHE A 581 -22.13 8.68 -7.92
N GLU A 582 -22.46 9.63 -7.04
CA GLU A 582 -23.76 9.66 -6.36
C GLU A 582 -24.90 9.90 -7.35
N ILE A 583 -24.72 10.77 -8.37
CA ILE A 583 -25.68 10.96 -9.45
C ILE A 583 -25.78 9.69 -10.32
N GLU A 584 -24.67 9.03 -10.65
CA GLU A 584 -24.68 7.77 -11.40
C GLU A 584 -25.38 6.64 -10.64
N ILE A 585 -25.14 6.50 -9.33
CA ILE A 585 -25.80 5.52 -8.46
C ILE A 585 -27.31 5.79 -8.40
N ASN A 586 -27.73 7.04 -8.16
CA ASN A 586 -29.15 7.42 -8.17
C ASN A 586 -29.80 7.11 -9.53
N HIS A 587 -29.10 7.31 -10.64
CA HIS A 587 -29.62 6.94 -11.97
C HIS A 587 -29.70 5.41 -12.16
N CYS A 588 -28.75 4.63 -11.64
CA CYS A 588 -28.82 3.18 -11.61
C CYS A 588 -29.98 2.66 -10.74
N ASP A 589 -30.24 3.30 -9.60
CA ASP A 589 -31.36 2.96 -8.72
C ASP A 589 -32.72 3.33 -9.35
N ASP A 590 -32.84 4.50 -9.99
CA ASP A 590 -34.03 4.88 -10.79
C ASP A 590 -34.28 3.88 -11.93
N ASN A 591 -33.23 3.49 -12.66
CA ASN A 591 -33.35 2.48 -13.72
C ASN A 591 -33.74 1.10 -13.16
N THR A 592 -33.20 0.71 -12.00
CA THR A 592 -33.52 -0.55 -11.32
C THR A 592 -34.95 -0.55 -10.78
N TYR A 593 -35.41 0.57 -10.21
CA TYR A 593 -36.78 0.78 -9.77
C TYR A 593 -37.76 0.72 -10.94
N ASN A 594 -37.47 1.42 -12.04
CA ASN A 594 -38.28 1.37 -13.27
C ASN A 594 -38.30 -0.04 -13.87
N LEU A 595 -37.17 -0.75 -13.94
CA LEU A 595 -37.12 -2.14 -14.41
C LEU A 595 -37.91 -3.09 -13.49
N SER A 596 -37.84 -2.91 -12.17
CA SER A 596 -38.63 -3.68 -11.21
C SER A 596 -40.14 -3.40 -11.35
N LYS A 597 -40.52 -2.14 -11.56
CA LYS A 597 -41.89 -1.70 -11.87
C LYS A 597 -42.41 -2.29 -13.18
N HIS A 598 -41.60 -2.28 -14.24
CA HIS A 598 -41.92 -2.95 -15.52
C HIS A 598 -42.06 -4.47 -15.34
N ARG A 599 -41.17 -5.12 -14.59
CA ARG A 599 -41.26 -6.55 -14.24
C ARG A 599 -42.53 -6.87 -13.45
N MET A 600 -42.92 -6.05 -12.48
CA MET A 600 -44.16 -6.23 -11.73
C MET A 600 -45.40 -6.05 -12.62
N HIS A 601 -45.38 -5.07 -13.53
CA HIS A 601 -46.44 -4.88 -14.52
C HIS A 601 -46.55 -6.07 -15.48
N LEU A 602 -45.42 -6.52 -16.05
CA LEU A 602 -45.34 -7.69 -16.93
C LEU A 602 -45.85 -8.96 -16.22
N ASN A 603 -45.39 -9.21 -14.99
CA ASN A 603 -45.86 -10.35 -14.19
C ASN A 603 -47.37 -10.29 -13.91
N ARG A 604 -47.93 -9.09 -13.70
CA ARG A 604 -49.38 -8.92 -13.60
C ARG A 604 -50.08 -9.25 -14.92
N THR A 605 -49.65 -8.68 -16.05
CA THR A 605 -50.22 -8.99 -17.37
C THR A 605 -50.12 -10.48 -17.71
N ILE A 606 -49.01 -11.15 -17.36
CA ILE A 606 -48.82 -12.59 -17.52
C ILE A 606 -49.79 -13.37 -16.63
N ASN A 607 -49.95 -13.00 -15.35
CA ASN A 607 -50.91 -13.66 -14.45
C ASN A 607 -52.36 -13.47 -14.91
N ASP A 608 -52.74 -12.26 -15.29
CA ASP A 608 -54.06 -11.94 -15.84
C ASP A 608 -54.34 -12.77 -17.11
N ARG A 609 -53.34 -12.86 -18.03
CA ARG A 609 -53.43 -13.71 -19.23
C ARG A 609 -53.43 -15.21 -18.93
N ILE A 610 -52.75 -15.67 -17.87
CA ILE A 610 -52.81 -17.07 -17.42
C ILE A 610 -54.21 -17.41 -16.87
N VAL A 611 -54.86 -16.48 -16.17
CA VAL A 611 -56.25 -16.66 -15.71
C VAL A 611 -57.22 -16.70 -16.89
N GLU A 612 -57.04 -15.83 -17.88
CA GLU A 612 -57.82 -15.83 -19.13
C GLU A 612 -57.62 -17.13 -19.94
N ILE A 613 -56.39 -17.60 -20.10
CA ILE A 613 -56.09 -18.87 -20.79
C ILE A 613 -56.67 -20.05 -20.02
N LYS A 614 -56.64 -20.05 -18.68
CA LYS A 614 -57.29 -21.09 -17.86
C LYS A 614 -58.80 -21.12 -18.10
N SER A 615 -59.49 -19.98 -18.08
CA SER A 615 -60.95 -19.95 -18.31
C SER A 615 -61.31 -20.36 -19.74
N GLN A 616 -60.51 -19.99 -20.75
CA GLN A 616 -60.65 -20.49 -22.13
C GLN A 616 -60.42 -22.00 -22.24
N ILE A 617 -59.40 -22.53 -21.56
CA ILE A 617 -59.13 -23.97 -21.49
C ILE A 617 -60.30 -24.72 -20.83
N ASP A 618 -60.87 -24.19 -19.74
CA ASP A 618 -61.98 -24.83 -19.04
C ASP A 618 -63.30 -24.75 -19.83
N LEU A 619 -63.54 -23.65 -20.56
CA LEU A 619 -64.61 -23.55 -21.56
C LEU A 619 -64.44 -24.60 -22.68
N LEU A 620 -63.22 -24.80 -23.17
CA LEU A 620 -62.91 -25.83 -24.19
C LEU A 620 -63.05 -27.25 -23.63
N LYS A 621 -62.68 -27.51 -22.36
CA LYS A 621 -62.97 -28.79 -21.69
C LYS A 621 -64.48 -29.04 -21.58
N LEU A 622 -65.27 -28.00 -21.28
CA LEU A 622 -66.73 -28.09 -21.22
C LEU A 622 -67.32 -28.43 -22.60
N LYS A 623 -66.93 -27.71 -23.65
CA LYS A 623 -67.32 -28.01 -25.04
C LYS A 623 -66.91 -29.43 -25.45
N ARG A 624 -65.72 -29.89 -25.06
CA ARG A 624 -65.25 -31.26 -25.35
C ARG A 624 -66.05 -32.33 -24.59
N LYS A 625 -66.53 -32.06 -23.38
CA LYS A 625 -67.46 -32.98 -22.68
C LYS A 625 -68.77 -33.10 -23.47
N HIS A 626 -69.38 -31.98 -23.81
CA HIS A 626 -70.62 -31.92 -24.58
C HIS A 626 -70.52 -32.64 -25.93
N LEU A 627 -69.46 -32.37 -26.71
CA LEU A 627 -69.19 -33.09 -27.98
C LEU A 627 -68.91 -34.59 -27.78
N ASN A 628 -68.31 -35.00 -26.64
CA ASN A 628 -68.14 -36.42 -26.33
C ASN A 628 -69.46 -37.09 -25.94
N GLU A 629 -70.38 -36.37 -25.31
CA GLU A 629 -71.74 -36.83 -24.99
C GLU A 629 -72.54 -37.03 -26.28
N GLU A 630 -72.49 -36.08 -27.23
CA GLU A 630 -73.07 -36.20 -28.58
C GLU A 630 -72.42 -37.34 -29.40
N LEU A 631 -71.09 -37.50 -29.34
CA LEU A 631 -70.42 -38.65 -29.97
C LEU A 631 -70.82 -39.98 -29.32
N SER A 632 -71.20 -39.99 -28.04
CA SER A 632 -71.66 -41.19 -27.34
C SER A 632 -73.09 -41.57 -27.75
N THR A 633 -74.00 -40.61 -27.96
CA THR A 633 -75.35 -40.89 -28.48
C THR A 633 -75.29 -41.35 -29.94
N LEU A 634 -74.57 -40.64 -30.81
CA LEU A 634 -74.40 -41.03 -32.22
C LEU A 634 -73.76 -42.42 -32.37
N ARG A 635 -72.87 -42.83 -31.46
CA ARG A 635 -72.32 -44.20 -31.43
C ARG A 635 -73.34 -45.25 -31.03
N ALA A 636 -74.29 -44.93 -30.16
CA ALA A 636 -75.40 -45.83 -29.83
C ALA A 636 -76.31 -46.05 -31.05
N ASP A 637 -76.70 -44.96 -31.73
CA ASP A 637 -77.53 -45.00 -32.94
C ASP A 637 -76.88 -45.81 -34.07
N ILE A 638 -75.57 -45.63 -34.28
CA ILE A 638 -74.79 -46.44 -35.23
C ILE A 638 -74.77 -47.91 -34.80
N GLY A 639 -74.56 -48.18 -33.51
CA GLY A 639 -74.56 -49.54 -32.95
C GLY A 639 -75.92 -50.26 -33.02
N GLU A 640 -77.03 -49.53 -33.09
CA GLU A 640 -78.35 -50.07 -33.39
C GLU A 640 -78.48 -50.42 -34.89
N ARG A 641 -78.07 -49.50 -35.78
CA ARG A 641 -78.14 -49.71 -37.23
C ARG A 641 -77.20 -50.80 -37.74
N THR A 642 -76.02 -51.00 -37.13
CA THR A 642 -75.12 -52.11 -37.53
C THR A 642 -75.72 -53.47 -37.20
N LYS A 643 -76.37 -53.64 -36.05
CA LYS A 643 -77.07 -54.88 -35.70
C LYS A 643 -78.18 -55.23 -36.69
N HIS A 644 -78.94 -54.23 -37.15
CA HIS A 644 -79.93 -54.42 -38.21
C HIS A 644 -79.28 -54.89 -39.52
N LEU A 645 -78.13 -54.33 -39.89
CA LEU A 645 -77.42 -54.66 -41.13
C LEU A 645 -76.80 -56.08 -41.08
N GLU A 646 -76.26 -56.48 -39.93
CA GLU A 646 -75.76 -57.85 -39.69
C GLU A 646 -76.86 -58.90 -39.83
N ALA A 647 -78.06 -58.64 -39.29
CA ALA A 647 -79.22 -59.54 -39.43
C ALA A 647 -79.63 -59.75 -40.91
N VAL A 648 -79.44 -58.74 -41.77
CA VAL A 648 -79.67 -58.87 -43.22
C VAL A 648 -78.54 -59.66 -43.90
N LYS A 649 -77.28 -59.41 -43.55
CA LYS A 649 -76.12 -60.13 -44.11
C LYS A 649 -76.14 -61.63 -43.80
N ALA A 650 -76.44 -62.02 -42.56
CA ALA A 650 -76.52 -63.43 -42.16
C ALA A 650 -77.55 -64.21 -43.00
N ARG A 651 -78.65 -63.55 -43.38
CA ARG A 651 -79.71 -64.09 -44.23
C ARG A 651 -79.25 -64.34 -45.67
N PHE A 652 -78.34 -63.51 -46.18
CA PHE A 652 -77.73 -63.68 -47.51
C PHE A 652 -76.66 -64.79 -47.52
N GLU A 653 -75.74 -64.79 -46.56
CA GLU A 653 -74.65 -65.79 -46.49
C GLU A 653 -75.17 -67.24 -46.39
N LEU A 654 -76.25 -67.47 -45.63
CA LEU A 654 -76.88 -68.79 -45.52
C LEU A 654 -77.31 -69.33 -46.90
N THR A 655 -77.82 -68.44 -47.76
CA THR A 655 -78.27 -68.78 -49.12
C THR A 655 -77.09 -69.14 -50.02
N SER A 656 -75.98 -68.40 -49.90
CA SER A 656 -74.80 -68.58 -50.76
C SER A 656 -73.99 -69.84 -50.42
N LYS A 657 -73.85 -70.16 -49.12
CA LYS A 657 -73.10 -71.34 -48.64
C LYS A 657 -73.73 -72.70 -48.98
N LEU A 658 -74.99 -72.71 -49.44
CA LEU A 658 -75.71 -73.94 -49.78
C LEU A 658 -75.46 -74.48 -51.20
N LEU A 659 -74.95 -73.67 -52.14
CA LEU A 659 -74.77 -74.09 -53.56
C LEU A 659 -73.31 -74.09 -54.06
N GLY A 660 -72.44 -73.22 -53.55
CA GLY A 660 -71.00 -73.19 -53.90
C GLY A 660 -70.65 -72.61 -55.28
N VAL A 661 -69.48 -71.96 -55.40
CA VAL A 661 -69.06 -71.14 -56.56
C VAL A 661 -67.79 -71.64 -57.27
N ASN A 662 -67.77 -71.49 -58.61
CA ASN A 662 -66.63 -71.71 -59.50
C ASN A 662 -65.58 -70.58 -59.36
N SER A 663 -64.43 -70.75 -60.03
CA SER A 663 -63.37 -69.73 -60.17
C SER A 663 -63.88 -68.35 -60.61
N ASP A 664 -64.92 -68.34 -61.44
CA ASP A 664 -65.48 -67.12 -62.04
C ASP A 664 -66.69 -66.57 -61.23
N GLY A 665 -66.89 -67.05 -60.00
CA GLY A 665 -67.88 -66.52 -59.05
C GLY A 665 -69.33 -66.94 -59.26
N THR A 666 -69.66 -67.68 -60.33
CA THR A 666 -70.98 -68.30 -60.57
C THR A 666 -71.07 -69.70 -59.98
N LEU A 667 -72.28 -70.22 -59.75
CA LEU A 667 -72.49 -71.49 -59.03
C LEU A 667 -72.11 -72.74 -59.86
N ILE A 668 -71.57 -73.79 -59.21
CA ILE A 668 -71.02 -74.99 -59.89
C ILE A 668 -72.13 -75.97 -60.34
N THR A 669 -71.94 -76.66 -61.47
CA THR A 669 -72.78 -77.78 -61.93
C THR A 669 -72.00 -79.10 -62.03
N ALA A 670 -72.62 -80.22 -61.64
CA ALA A 670 -71.94 -81.45 -61.21
C ALA A 670 -71.20 -82.29 -62.28
N THR A 671 -71.18 -81.90 -63.55
CA THR A 671 -70.64 -82.74 -64.65
C THR A 671 -69.13 -82.61 -64.89
N GLN A 672 -68.49 -81.51 -64.51
CA GLN A 672 -67.10 -81.24 -64.88
C GLN A 672 -66.07 -82.10 -64.11
N LEU A 673 -66.36 -82.48 -62.86
CA LEU A 673 -65.44 -83.17 -61.92
C LEU A 673 -65.02 -84.61 -62.30
N ARG A 674 -65.35 -85.11 -63.50
CA ARG A 674 -65.14 -86.52 -63.90
C ARG A 674 -64.16 -86.76 -65.05
N VAL A 675 -63.55 -85.72 -65.63
CA VAL A 675 -62.73 -85.84 -66.85
C VAL A 675 -61.23 -85.79 -66.58
N GLU A 676 -60.77 -84.93 -65.67
CA GLU A 676 -59.34 -84.62 -65.48
C GLU A 676 -58.52 -85.83 -64.96
N THR A 677 -59.11 -86.69 -64.14
CA THR A 677 -58.42 -87.80 -63.44
C THR A 677 -57.97 -88.96 -64.34
N ALA A 678 -58.16 -88.88 -65.66
CA ALA A 678 -57.84 -89.95 -66.61
C ALA A 678 -56.51 -89.80 -67.36
N GLN A 679 -55.95 -88.58 -67.48
CA GLN A 679 -54.89 -88.29 -68.47
C GLN A 679 -53.45 -88.52 -67.95
N GLU A 680 -53.22 -88.46 -66.64
CA GLU A 680 -51.88 -88.30 -66.05
C GLU A 680 -50.99 -89.56 -66.12
N LYS A 681 -51.56 -90.73 -66.41
CA LYS A 681 -50.91 -92.04 -66.17
C LYS A 681 -49.92 -92.51 -67.25
N GLN A 682 -49.97 -91.96 -68.47
CA GLN A 682 -49.29 -92.57 -69.63
C GLN A 682 -47.82 -92.18 -69.83
N MET A 683 -47.38 -91.00 -69.38
CA MET A 683 -46.12 -90.40 -69.87
C MET A 683 -44.82 -90.92 -69.24
N LEU A 684 -44.87 -91.83 -68.26
CA LEU A 684 -43.71 -92.22 -67.43
C LEU A 684 -42.97 -93.49 -67.90
N LEU A 685 -43.18 -93.96 -69.13
CA LEU A 685 -42.68 -95.27 -69.59
C LEU A 685 -41.58 -95.24 -70.67
N ASP A 686 -41.45 -94.16 -71.45
CA ASP A 686 -40.68 -94.20 -72.70
C ASP A 686 -39.19 -93.78 -72.58
N GLU A 687 -38.77 -93.06 -71.54
CA GLU A 687 -37.40 -92.50 -71.45
C GLU A 687 -36.28 -93.54 -71.24
N GLY A 688 -36.59 -94.78 -70.87
CA GLY A 688 -35.59 -95.74 -70.35
C GLY A 688 -34.61 -96.33 -71.37
N ASN A 689 -34.93 -96.35 -72.67
CA ASN A 689 -34.27 -97.27 -73.62
C ASN A 689 -33.06 -96.69 -74.39
N VAL A 690 -32.84 -95.37 -74.40
CA VAL A 690 -31.94 -94.71 -75.38
C VAL A 690 -30.45 -94.78 -75.02
N LEU A 691 -30.09 -95.03 -73.76
CA LEU A 691 -28.75 -94.71 -73.25
C LEU A 691 -27.62 -95.71 -73.64
N ASN A 692 -27.96 -96.90 -74.14
CA ASN A 692 -27.03 -98.04 -74.17
C ASN A 692 -26.13 -98.15 -75.42
N GLU A 693 -26.41 -97.41 -76.50
CA GLU A 693 -25.83 -97.67 -77.83
C GLU A 693 -24.46 -96.99 -78.08
N ASN A 694 -24.11 -95.95 -77.32
CA ASN A 694 -23.00 -95.05 -77.65
C ASN A 694 -21.58 -95.58 -77.34
N VAL A 695 -21.44 -96.70 -76.61
CA VAL A 695 -20.15 -97.12 -76.03
C VAL A 695 -19.19 -97.75 -77.05
N LEU A 696 -19.70 -98.41 -78.10
CA LEU A 696 -18.90 -99.31 -78.94
C LEU A 696 -17.97 -98.65 -79.98
N LYS A 697 -18.05 -97.32 -80.19
CA LYS A 697 -17.32 -96.64 -81.29
C LYS A 697 -15.90 -96.18 -80.95
N ALA A 698 -15.49 -96.23 -79.68
CA ALA A 698 -14.27 -95.56 -79.21
C ALA A 698 -12.96 -96.36 -79.39
N GLU A 699 -13.01 -97.63 -79.81
CA GLU A 699 -11.84 -98.53 -79.73
C GLU A 699 -10.94 -98.54 -80.98
N GLU A 700 -11.43 -98.14 -82.15
CA GLU A 700 -10.68 -98.28 -83.42
C GLU A 700 -9.59 -97.20 -83.64
N GLU A 701 -9.82 -95.98 -83.14
CA GLU A 701 -8.97 -94.81 -83.42
C GLU A 701 -7.53 -94.95 -82.90
N ILE A 702 -7.32 -95.78 -81.87
CA ILE A 702 -6.06 -95.93 -81.14
C ILE A 702 -4.91 -96.44 -82.03
N LYS A 703 -5.20 -97.23 -83.07
CA LYS A 703 -4.16 -97.84 -83.93
C LYS A 703 -3.43 -96.84 -84.84
N ALA A 704 -4.07 -95.74 -85.25
CA ALA A 704 -3.47 -94.78 -86.17
C ALA A 704 -2.30 -93.99 -85.55
N LEU A 705 -2.36 -93.77 -84.24
CA LEU A 705 -1.38 -92.98 -83.45
C LEU A 705 0.02 -93.61 -83.36
N GLY A 706 0.18 -94.91 -83.66
CA GLY A 706 1.48 -95.59 -83.53
C GLY A 706 2.53 -95.18 -84.57
N ASN A 707 2.11 -94.96 -85.81
CA ASN A 707 3.05 -94.77 -86.93
C ASN A 707 3.66 -93.35 -86.98
N THR A 708 2.93 -92.33 -86.55
CA THR A 708 3.43 -90.95 -86.46
C THR A 708 4.54 -90.79 -85.41
N LEU A 709 4.52 -91.61 -84.36
CA LEU A 709 5.55 -91.60 -83.30
C LEU A 709 6.95 -91.97 -83.82
N ALA A 710 7.04 -92.86 -84.82
CA ALA A 710 8.31 -93.34 -85.35
C ALA A 710 9.11 -92.25 -86.09
N LEU A 711 8.44 -91.43 -86.90
CA LEU A 711 9.08 -90.31 -87.60
C LEU A 711 9.58 -89.22 -86.62
N PHE A 712 8.84 -89.00 -85.54
CA PHE A 712 9.20 -88.01 -84.51
C PHE A 712 10.49 -88.36 -83.76
N ASN A 713 10.80 -89.66 -83.61
CA ASN A 713 12.01 -90.12 -82.94
C ASN A 713 13.29 -89.85 -83.76
N ASN A 714 13.28 -90.11 -85.08
CA ASN A 714 14.47 -89.88 -85.92
C ASN A 714 14.91 -88.39 -85.93
N ALA A 715 13.95 -87.46 -86.02
CA ALA A 715 14.26 -86.03 -85.98
C ALA A 715 14.85 -85.57 -84.62
N ASN A 716 14.44 -86.22 -83.53
CA ASN A 716 15.00 -85.96 -82.19
C ASN A 716 16.46 -86.45 -82.07
N ASP A 717 16.84 -87.54 -82.73
CA ASP A 717 18.18 -88.12 -82.60
C ASP A 717 19.27 -87.38 -83.39
N ASP A 718 18.92 -86.60 -84.43
CA ASP A 718 19.84 -85.64 -85.03
C ASP A 718 19.94 -84.34 -84.20
N PHE A 719 18.83 -83.84 -83.63
CA PHE A 719 18.86 -82.74 -82.65
C PHE A 719 19.78 -83.04 -81.45
N ARG A 720 19.82 -84.30 -81.00
CA ARG A 720 20.72 -84.77 -79.93
C ARG A 720 22.19 -84.79 -80.30
N LYS A 721 22.58 -84.73 -81.59
CA LYS A 721 24.00 -84.77 -82.02
C LYS A 721 24.66 -83.39 -81.93
N ASP A 722 24.04 -82.37 -82.51
CA ASP A 722 24.57 -80.99 -82.45
C ASP A 722 24.61 -80.47 -80.99
N VAL A 723 23.72 -80.93 -80.11
CA VAL A 723 23.73 -80.59 -78.66
C VAL A 723 24.84 -81.33 -77.87
N ARG A 724 25.40 -82.44 -78.38
CA ARG A 724 26.36 -83.30 -77.63
C ARG A 724 27.83 -83.02 -77.90
N THR A 725 28.16 -82.02 -78.72
CA THR A 725 29.55 -81.56 -78.95
C THR A 725 29.92 -80.32 -78.13
N HIS A 726 29.38 -80.24 -76.91
CA HIS A 726 29.92 -79.42 -75.81
C HIS A 726 30.12 -80.31 -74.56
N PRO A 727 31.25 -80.16 -73.84
CA PRO A 727 31.54 -80.99 -72.66
C PRO A 727 30.74 -80.50 -71.44
N GLY A 728 29.76 -81.30 -71.00
CA GLY A 728 28.91 -80.99 -69.82
C GLY A 728 27.76 -81.99 -69.60
N GLY A 729 27.98 -83.27 -69.89
CA GLY A 729 26.89 -84.23 -70.15
C GLY A 729 26.26 -84.97 -68.96
N GLU A 730 26.91 -85.02 -67.80
CA GLU A 730 26.46 -85.88 -66.68
C GLU A 730 25.67 -85.14 -65.59
N GLU A 731 26.00 -83.87 -65.32
CA GLU A 731 25.28 -83.04 -64.35
C GLU A 731 23.84 -82.77 -64.83
N ALA A 732 23.68 -82.33 -66.08
CA ALA A 732 22.39 -82.00 -66.70
C ALA A 732 21.34 -83.14 -66.67
N ASN A 733 21.73 -84.41 -66.58
CA ASN A 733 20.80 -85.55 -66.54
C ASN A 733 20.30 -85.85 -65.10
N ASN A 734 21.15 -85.61 -64.09
CA ASN A 734 20.71 -85.58 -62.71
C ASN A 734 19.85 -84.34 -62.46
N GLU A 735 20.29 -83.17 -62.94
CA GLU A 735 19.48 -81.96 -62.97
C GLU A 735 18.16 -82.16 -63.72
N PHE A 736 18.05 -82.94 -64.80
CA PHE A 736 16.75 -83.15 -65.46
C PHE A 736 15.79 -84.02 -64.62
N LYS A 737 16.29 -84.96 -63.82
CA LYS A 737 15.47 -85.69 -62.83
C LYS A 737 15.10 -84.81 -61.64
N GLU A 738 16.04 -83.99 -61.16
CA GLU A 738 15.82 -82.98 -60.13
C GLU A 738 14.85 -81.90 -60.62
N MET A 739 14.90 -81.51 -61.90
CA MET A 739 14.02 -80.57 -62.58
C MET A 739 12.68 -81.19 -62.93
N ARG A 740 12.55 -82.51 -63.13
CA ARG A 740 11.23 -83.17 -63.15
C ARG A 740 10.61 -83.29 -61.76
N LYS A 741 11.40 -83.57 -60.72
CA LYS A 741 10.95 -83.44 -59.32
C LYS A 741 10.55 -82.00 -59.02
N ASN A 742 11.38 -81.02 -59.38
CA ASN A 742 11.14 -79.61 -59.20
C ASN A 742 10.05 -79.08 -60.12
N TYR A 743 9.75 -79.67 -61.28
CA TYR A 743 8.62 -79.29 -62.13
C TYR A 743 7.31 -79.85 -61.60
N CYS A 744 7.27 -81.11 -61.19
CA CYS A 744 6.11 -81.64 -60.46
C CYS A 744 5.91 -80.91 -59.11
N ALA A 745 7.00 -80.54 -58.43
CA ALA A 745 6.95 -79.77 -57.18
C ALA A 745 6.73 -78.26 -57.40
N THR A 746 7.08 -77.65 -58.54
CA THR A 746 6.71 -76.26 -58.87
C THR A 746 5.31 -76.19 -59.43
N LEU A 747 4.81 -77.21 -60.13
CA LEU A 747 3.42 -77.29 -60.58
C LEU A 747 2.48 -77.68 -59.42
N GLN A 748 2.93 -78.54 -58.49
CA GLN A 748 2.28 -78.67 -57.18
C GLN A 748 2.41 -77.38 -56.36
N LYS A 749 3.59 -76.75 -56.25
CA LYS A 749 3.72 -75.44 -55.59
C LYS A 749 2.87 -74.39 -56.29
N VAL A 750 2.64 -74.41 -57.59
CA VAL A 750 1.79 -73.45 -58.31
C VAL A 750 0.32 -73.77 -58.11
N LYS A 751 -0.13 -75.03 -58.11
CA LYS A 751 -1.50 -75.37 -57.67
C LYS A 751 -1.71 -75.07 -56.18
N ILE A 752 -0.70 -75.25 -55.33
CA ILE A 752 -0.71 -74.89 -53.91
C ILE A 752 -0.62 -73.38 -53.74
N LEU A 753 0.11 -72.63 -54.58
CA LEU A 753 0.27 -71.17 -54.53
C LEU A 753 -0.90 -70.47 -55.21
N GLN A 754 -1.60 -71.07 -56.17
CA GLN A 754 -2.88 -70.61 -56.68
C GLN A 754 -3.98 -70.89 -55.66
N ARG A 755 -4.00 -72.08 -55.03
CA ARG A 755 -4.91 -72.35 -53.89
C ARG A 755 -4.57 -71.50 -52.67
N LYS A 756 -3.30 -71.17 -52.43
CA LYS A 756 -2.83 -70.27 -51.36
C LYS A 756 -3.00 -68.81 -51.75
N TYR A 757 -2.99 -68.45 -53.04
CA TYR A 757 -3.30 -67.11 -53.54
C TYR A 757 -4.80 -66.88 -53.47
N ILE A 758 -5.66 -67.82 -53.89
CA ILE A 758 -7.11 -67.75 -53.71
C ILE A 758 -7.43 -67.77 -52.20
N LYS A 759 -6.79 -68.63 -51.40
CA LYS A 759 -6.96 -68.58 -49.94
C LYS A 759 -6.45 -67.28 -49.33
N LEU A 760 -5.30 -66.72 -49.74
CA LEU A 760 -4.78 -65.44 -49.24
C LEU A 760 -5.54 -64.24 -49.79
N HIS A 761 -6.12 -64.31 -50.98
CA HIS A 761 -6.99 -63.30 -51.56
C HIS A 761 -8.31 -63.29 -50.80
N ASN A 762 -8.89 -64.46 -50.55
CA ASN A 762 -10.06 -64.59 -49.69
C ASN A 762 -9.72 -64.22 -48.23
N TYR A 763 -8.53 -64.53 -47.72
CA TYR A 763 -8.08 -64.12 -46.39
C TYR A 763 -7.72 -62.63 -46.32
N ASN A 764 -7.32 -61.99 -47.42
CA ASN A 764 -7.05 -60.55 -47.50
C ASN A 764 -8.33 -59.76 -47.81
N GLU A 765 -9.32 -60.36 -48.47
CA GLU A 765 -10.69 -59.85 -48.52
C GLU A 765 -11.38 -59.99 -47.16
N ILE A 766 -11.23 -61.14 -46.49
CA ILE A 766 -11.73 -61.34 -45.13
C ILE A 766 -11.00 -60.38 -44.21
N SER A 767 -9.67 -60.34 -44.18
CA SER A 767 -8.93 -59.37 -43.37
C SER A 767 -9.01 -57.92 -43.86
N SER A 768 -9.53 -57.63 -45.06
CA SER A 768 -9.95 -56.27 -45.44
C SER A 768 -11.37 -55.97 -44.98
N LYS A 769 -12.28 -56.95 -44.91
CA LYS A 769 -13.61 -56.80 -44.31
C LYS A 769 -13.52 -56.75 -42.79
N GLU A 770 -12.61 -57.50 -42.18
CA GLU A 770 -12.20 -57.41 -40.78
C GLU A 770 -11.41 -56.13 -40.54
N LYS A 771 -10.47 -55.69 -41.41
CA LYS A 771 -9.84 -54.37 -41.26
C LYS A 771 -10.88 -53.27 -41.33
N ASN A 772 -11.72 -53.22 -42.36
CA ASN A 772 -12.74 -52.18 -42.50
C ASN A 772 -13.81 -52.28 -41.39
N GLY A 773 -14.05 -53.49 -40.85
CA GLY A 773 -14.88 -53.74 -39.68
C GLY A 773 -14.22 -53.26 -38.38
N LEU A 774 -12.92 -53.52 -38.21
CA LEU A 774 -12.07 -53.06 -37.11
C LEU A 774 -11.80 -51.56 -37.17
N GLU A 775 -11.78 -50.98 -38.36
CA GLU A 775 -11.61 -49.54 -38.61
C GLU A 775 -12.92 -48.83 -38.30
N LYS A 776 -14.08 -49.44 -38.63
CA LYS A 776 -15.39 -49.02 -38.12
C LYS A 776 -15.57 -49.24 -36.62
N THR A 777 -15.08 -50.33 -36.02
CA THR A 777 -15.11 -50.46 -34.55
C THR A 777 -14.10 -49.56 -33.88
N LEU A 778 -12.95 -49.25 -34.48
CA LEU A 778 -11.99 -48.26 -33.98
C LEU A 778 -12.55 -46.85 -34.12
N GLU A 779 -13.30 -46.54 -35.17
CA GLU A 779 -14.05 -45.28 -35.32
C GLU A 779 -15.22 -45.20 -34.31
N MET A 780 -15.95 -46.30 -34.07
CA MET A 780 -16.96 -46.36 -33.00
C MET A 780 -16.34 -46.30 -31.60
N GLU A 781 -15.21 -46.96 -31.34
CA GLU A 781 -14.47 -46.86 -30.07
C GLU A 781 -13.75 -45.51 -29.93
N HIS A 782 -13.40 -44.85 -31.02
CA HIS A 782 -12.90 -43.47 -31.02
C HIS A 782 -14.02 -42.49 -30.69
N ASN A 783 -15.21 -42.68 -31.28
CA ASN A 783 -16.38 -41.87 -30.97
C ASN A 783 -16.86 -42.12 -29.54
N LYS A 784 -16.95 -43.38 -29.08
CA LYS A 784 -17.11 -43.72 -27.66
C LYS A 784 -16.00 -43.14 -26.79
N ARG A 785 -14.76 -43.07 -27.25
CA ARG A 785 -13.64 -42.46 -26.51
C ARG A 785 -13.79 -40.95 -26.42
N MET A 786 -14.28 -40.28 -27.46
CA MET A 786 -14.64 -38.86 -27.43
C MET A 786 -15.84 -38.62 -26.51
N GLU A 787 -16.91 -39.40 -26.63
CA GLU A 787 -18.06 -39.40 -25.71
C GLU A 787 -17.63 -39.69 -24.26
N ASN A 788 -16.69 -40.61 -24.05
CA ASN A 788 -16.09 -40.90 -22.74
C ASN A 788 -15.14 -39.79 -22.27
N ILE A 789 -14.50 -39.01 -23.15
CA ILE A 789 -13.75 -37.81 -22.79
C ILE A 789 -14.72 -36.67 -22.42
N ASP A 790 -15.82 -36.51 -23.14
CA ASP A 790 -16.90 -35.57 -22.82
C ASP A 790 -17.67 -35.99 -21.56
N PHE A 791 -17.75 -37.29 -21.27
CA PHE A 791 -18.29 -37.84 -20.04
C PHE A 791 -17.28 -37.74 -18.88
N LEU A 792 -15.99 -37.96 -19.12
CA LEU A 792 -14.93 -37.75 -18.11
C LEU A 792 -14.72 -36.27 -17.79
N THR A 793 -14.96 -35.35 -18.73
CA THR A 793 -14.93 -33.91 -18.46
C THR A 793 -16.20 -33.42 -17.77
N ARG A 794 -17.37 -34.01 -18.05
CA ARG A 794 -18.58 -33.87 -17.23
C ARG A 794 -18.36 -34.41 -15.81
N LEU A 795 -17.92 -35.66 -15.67
CA LEU A 795 -17.55 -36.27 -14.38
C LEU A 795 -16.45 -35.49 -13.65
N ARG A 796 -15.48 -34.87 -14.34
CA ARG A 796 -14.50 -33.98 -13.68
C ARG A 796 -15.15 -32.70 -13.18
N LYS A 797 -16.02 -32.05 -13.95
CA LYS A 797 -16.80 -30.89 -13.49
C LYS A 797 -17.70 -31.26 -12.32
N GLU A 798 -18.40 -32.39 -12.39
CA GLU A 798 -19.22 -32.93 -11.31
C GLU A 798 -18.38 -33.28 -10.08
N LEU A 799 -17.21 -33.90 -10.25
CA LEU A 799 -16.30 -34.26 -9.16
C LEU A 799 -15.63 -33.02 -8.53
N ASP A 800 -15.36 -31.97 -9.30
CA ASP A 800 -14.88 -30.69 -8.77
C ASP A 800 -16.02 -29.89 -8.12
N GLU A 801 -17.25 -29.95 -8.63
CA GLU A 801 -18.45 -29.51 -7.93
C GLU A 801 -18.68 -30.29 -6.63
N GLN A 802 -18.46 -31.60 -6.63
CA GLN A 802 -18.57 -32.44 -5.42
C GLN A 802 -17.42 -32.17 -4.45
N LYS A 803 -16.20 -31.84 -4.91
CA LYS A 803 -15.16 -31.27 -4.03
C LYS A 803 -15.58 -29.93 -3.43
N ILE A 804 -16.21 -29.05 -4.20
CA ILE A 804 -16.70 -27.75 -3.70
C ILE A 804 -17.85 -27.97 -2.69
N LYS A 805 -18.79 -28.88 -2.97
CA LYS A 805 -19.87 -29.28 -2.05
C LYS A 805 -19.31 -29.97 -0.80
N MET A 806 -18.32 -30.84 -0.95
CA MET A 806 -17.61 -31.49 0.16
C MET A 806 -16.82 -30.48 0.98
N HIS A 807 -16.13 -29.49 0.39
CA HIS A 807 -15.45 -28.43 1.13
C HIS A 807 -16.42 -27.49 1.87
N ARG A 808 -17.64 -27.26 1.34
CA ARG A 808 -18.70 -26.58 2.08
C ARG A 808 -19.20 -27.45 3.25
N ALA A 809 -19.55 -28.69 2.98
CA ALA A 809 -20.01 -29.64 4.01
C ALA A 809 -18.95 -29.91 5.08
N ASP A 810 -17.66 -29.93 4.74
CA ASP A 810 -16.52 -30.07 5.64
C ASP A 810 -16.25 -28.77 6.41
N HIS A 811 -16.49 -27.60 5.82
CA HIS A 811 -16.49 -26.32 6.54
C HIS A 811 -17.66 -26.23 7.53
N GLU A 812 -18.87 -26.62 7.11
CA GLU A 812 -20.07 -26.71 7.94
C GLU A 812 -19.92 -27.77 9.04
N LEU A 813 -19.33 -28.94 8.74
CA LEU A 813 -18.98 -29.97 9.73
C LEU A 813 -17.95 -29.45 10.74
N LYS A 814 -16.91 -28.74 10.28
CA LYS A 814 -15.92 -28.12 11.17
C LYS A 814 -16.54 -26.99 12.01
N GLN A 815 -17.53 -26.27 11.47
CA GLN A 815 -18.28 -25.25 12.20
C GLN A 815 -19.22 -25.89 13.24
N ALA A 816 -19.89 -26.99 12.90
CA ALA A 816 -20.73 -27.77 13.79
C ALA A 816 -19.92 -28.48 14.89
N LEU A 817 -18.80 -29.13 14.56
CA LEU A 817 -17.87 -29.71 15.53
C LEU A 817 -17.28 -28.65 16.47
N LYS A 818 -17.02 -27.44 15.96
CA LYS A 818 -16.56 -26.31 16.79
C LYS A 818 -17.67 -25.77 17.69
N ALA A 819 -18.94 -25.81 17.25
CA ALA A 819 -20.10 -25.48 18.09
C ALA A 819 -20.39 -26.56 19.15
N ILE A 820 -20.23 -27.85 18.81
CA ILE A 820 -20.36 -28.98 19.75
C ILE A 820 -19.26 -28.90 20.81
N LYS A 821 -17.99 -28.67 20.41
CA LYS A 821 -16.86 -28.45 21.33
C LYS A 821 -16.88 -27.09 22.04
N GLN A 822 -17.92 -26.28 21.83
CA GLN A 822 -18.24 -25.07 22.60
C GLN A 822 -19.43 -25.26 23.55
N GLN A 823 -20.11 -26.42 23.52
CA GLN A 823 -21.05 -26.82 24.57
C GLN A 823 -20.31 -27.65 25.62
N ASN A 824 -20.53 -27.35 26.90
CA ASN A 824 -19.91 -28.09 28.02
C ASN A 824 -20.61 -29.45 28.22
N ILE A 825 -20.31 -30.39 27.34
CA ILE A 825 -20.67 -31.81 27.44
C ILE A 825 -19.48 -32.55 28.07
N SER A 826 -19.73 -33.51 28.97
CA SER A 826 -18.65 -34.32 29.56
C SER A 826 -17.88 -35.08 28.48
N ASN A 827 -16.55 -35.15 28.58
CA ASN A 827 -15.71 -35.92 27.64
C ASN A 827 -16.21 -37.36 27.48
N GLU A 828 -16.58 -38.03 28.57
CA GLU A 828 -17.10 -39.41 28.58
C GLU A 828 -18.40 -39.56 27.75
N LEU A 829 -19.24 -38.52 27.73
CA LEU A 829 -20.49 -38.50 26.95
C LEU A 829 -20.21 -38.12 25.49
N LEU A 830 -19.18 -37.32 25.23
CA LEU A 830 -18.70 -37.03 23.87
C LEU A 830 -18.04 -38.27 23.24
N GLU A 831 -17.19 -38.99 23.99
CA GLU A 831 -16.55 -40.24 23.58
C GLU A 831 -17.59 -41.35 23.32
N LEU A 832 -18.63 -41.46 24.14
CA LEU A 832 -19.77 -42.35 23.86
C LEU A 832 -20.53 -41.95 22.58
N TYR A 833 -20.64 -40.66 22.27
CA TYR A 833 -21.31 -40.19 21.05
C TYR A 833 -20.43 -40.37 19.80
N GLU A 834 -19.12 -40.14 19.91
CA GLU A 834 -18.14 -40.45 18.86
C GLU A 834 -18.10 -41.98 18.61
N HIS A 835 -18.11 -42.83 19.65
CA HIS A 835 -18.22 -44.29 19.51
C HIS A 835 -19.56 -44.78 18.94
N ASP A 836 -20.70 -44.16 19.27
CA ASP A 836 -22.00 -44.52 18.69
C ASP A 836 -22.13 -44.08 17.22
N ILE A 837 -21.48 -42.96 16.84
CA ILE A 837 -21.30 -42.55 15.44
C ILE A 837 -20.39 -43.54 14.71
N ASP A 838 -19.22 -43.88 15.27
CA ASP A 838 -18.28 -44.84 14.68
C ASP A 838 -18.90 -46.23 14.52
N LEU A 839 -19.68 -46.71 15.51
CA LEU A 839 -20.43 -47.95 15.43
C LEU A 839 -21.47 -47.90 14.32
N LYS A 840 -22.27 -46.83 14.22
CA LYS A 840 -23.24 -46.66 13.12
C LYS A 840 -22.56 -46.54 11.76
N GLU A 841 -21.37 -45.94 11.69
CA GLU A 841 -20.61 -45.84 10.43
C GLU A 841 -19.94 -47.18 10.08
N LEU A 842 -19.49 -47.96 11.06
CA LEU A 842 -18.98 -49.33 10.89
C LEU A 842 -20.10 -50.31 10.50
N GLU A 843 -21.29 -50.24 11.11
CA GLU A 843 -22.47 -50.99 10.68
C GLU A 843 -22.84 -50.63 9.25
N LYS A 844 -22.86 -49.34 8.90
CA LYS A 844 -23.19 -48.87 7.54
C LYS A 844 -22.13 -49.24 6.51
N ARG A 845 -20.83 -49.24 6.87
CA ARG A 845 -19.74 -49.78 6.04
C ARG A 845 -19.88 -51.29 5.87
N ASN A 846 -20.07 -52.04 6.94
CA ASN A 846 -20.27 -53.49 6.90
C ASN A 846 -21.51 -53.86 6.09
N MET A 847 -22.62 -53.15 6.23
CA MET A 847 -23.84 -53.35 5.45
C MET A 847 -23.63 -53.00 3.97
N ASN A 848 -22.90 -51.93 3.65
CA ASN A 848 -22.52 -51.63 2.26
C ASN A 848 -21.61 -52.69 1.66
N VAL A 849 -20.66 -53.25 2.43
CA VAL A 849 -19.81 -54.36 2.00
C VAL A 849 -20.62 -55.65 1.87
N LEU A 850 -21.59 -55.91 2.74
CA LEU A 850 -22.52 -57.06 2.62
C LEU A 850 -23.44 -56.92 1.41
N ASN A 851 -23.89 -55.71 1.09
CA ASN A 851 -24.64 -55.40 -0.13
C ASN A 851 -23.75 -55.60 -1.37
N GLN A 852 -22.51 -55.09 -1.38
CA GLN A 852 -21.59 -55.28 -2.50
C GLN A 852 -21.19 -56.76 -2.70
N LEU A 853 -20.98 -57.52 -1.61
CA LEU A 853 -20.78 -58.97 -1.67
C LEU A 853 -22.06 -59.71 -2.12
N GLY A 854 -23.24 -59.15 -1.84
CA GLY A 854 -24.53 -59.59 -2.35
C GLY A 854 -24.68 -59.37 -3.85
N ASP A 855 -24.47 -58.14 -4.32
CA ASP A 855 -24.47 -57.78 -5.74
C ASP A 855 -23.43 -58.60 -6.52
N ILE A 856 -22.23 -58.83 -5.97
CA ILE A 856 -21.23 -59.73 -6.59
C ILE A 856 -21.72 -61.19 -6.63
N ALA A 857 -22.38 -61.66 -5.56
CA ALA A 857 -22.89 -63.03 -5.52
C ALA A 857 -24.10 -63.28 -6.44
N ASP A 858 -24.93 -62.27 -6.67
CA ASP A 858 -26.07 -62.32 -7.60
C ASP A 858 -25.61 -62.20 -9.08
N ASN A 859 -24.50 -61.52 -9.36
CA ASN A 859 -24.01 -61.29 -10.73
C ASN A 859 -22.95 -62.30 -11.22
N ASP A 860 -22.18 -62.96 -10.34
CA ASP A 860 -21.00 -63.76 -10.73
C ASP A 860 -21.15 -65.26 -10.44
N TYR A 861 -21.49 -66.04 -11.48
CA TYR A 861 -22.01 -67.42 -11.37
C TYR A 861 -21.04 -68.43 -10.72
N GLU A 862 -19.72 -68.25 -10.88
CA GLU A 862 -18.74 -69.11 -10.23
C GLU A 862 -18.36 -68.67 -8.80
N LEU A 863 -18.54 -67.38 -8.49
CA LEU A 863 -18.03 -66.77 -7.27
C LEU A 863 -19.13 -66.68 -6.20
N GLY A 864 -20.36 -66.35 -6.59
CA GLY A 864 -21.53 -66.28 -5.71
C GLY A 864 -21.76 -67.53 -4.86
N PRO A 865 -21.75 -68.76 -5.42
CA PRO A 865 -21.91 -69.99 -4.63
C PRO A 865 -20.78 -70.27 -3.63
N LYS A 866 -19.62 -69.60 -3.76
CA LYS A 866 -18.48 -69.65 -2.82
C LYS A 866 -18.61 -68.55 -1.76
N ILE A 867 -18.96 -67.33 -2.18
CA ILE A 867 -19.18 -66.15 -1.32
C ILE A 867 -20.37 -66.39 -0.38
N ALA A 868 -21.53 -66.78 -0.90
CA ALA A 868 -22.73 -67.04 -0.10
C ALA A 868 -22.49 -68.15 0.94
N ARG A 869 -21.70 -69.18 0.60
CA ARG A 869 -21.33 -70.26 1.52
C ARG A 869 -20.38 -69.76 2.60
N ALA A 870 -19.28 -69.09 2.24
CA ALA A 870 -18.32 -68.54 3.19
C ALA A 870 -18.94 -67.50 4.15
N ILE A 871 -19.99 -66.79 3.73
CA ILE A 871 -20.75 -65.86 4.57
C ILE A 871 -21.72 -66.60 5.50
N ALA A 872 -22.41 -67.64 5.01
CA ALA A 872 -23.26 -68.51 5.83
C ALA A 872 -22.47 -69.33 6.87
N ASP A 873 -21.30 -69.87 6.50
CA ASP A 873 -20.36 -70.59 7.37
C ASP A 873 -19.82 -69.69 8.50
N ARG A 874 -19.88 -68.36 8.32
CA ARG A 874 -19.54 -67.34 9.33
C ARG A 874 -20.76 -66.82 10.11
N GLY A 875 -21.95 -67.39 9.90
CA GLY A 875 -23.18 -67.02 10.59
C GLY A 875 -23.80 -65.69 10.16
N MET A 876 -23.26 -65.02 9.14
CA MET A 876 -23.79 -63.76 8.63
C MET A 876 -24.84 -64.02 7.53
N LYS A 877 -25.85 -63.15 7.44
CA LYS A 877 -26.90 -63.26 6.43
C LYS A 877 -26.64 -62.29 5.28
N LEU A 878 -26.49 -62.82 4.07
CA LEU A 878 -26.38 -62.02 2.86
C LEU A 878 -27.68 -61.21 2.64
N PRO A 879 -27.66 -59.91 2.27
CA PRO A 879 -28.86 -59.07 2.26
C PRO A 879 -29.93 -59.41 1.19
N HIS A 880 -29.82 -60.53 0.47
CA HIS A 880 -30.62 -60.84 -0.72
C HIS A 880 -31.45 -62.14 -0.58
N LEU A 881 -31.91 -62.44 0.65
CA LEU A 881 -32.98 -63.42 0.91
C LEU A 881 -34.21 -62.79 1.60
N LEU A 882 -34.44 -61.50 1.36
CA LEU A 882 -35.70 -60.81 1.66
C LEU A 882 -36.25 -60.20 0.36
N HIS A 883 -37.48 -60.56 0.00
CA HIS A 883 -38.10 -60.12 -1.25
C HIS A 883 -38.27 -58.59 -1.31
N LYS A 884 -37.78 -57.98 -2.40
CA LYS A 884 -38.00 -56.55 -2.70
C LYS A 884 -39.49 -56.28 -2.96
N THR A 885 -40.21 -55.74 -1.96
CA THR A 885 -41.50 -55.06 -2.18
C THR A 885 -41.27 -53.72 -2.88
N ARG A 886 -42.27 -53.24 -3.63
CA ARG A 886 -42.08 -52.32 -4.77
C ARG A 886 -42.93 -51.06 -4.64
N SER A 887 -42.34 -49.89 -4.89
CA SER A 887 -43.05 -48.64 -5.18
C SER A 887 -42.22 -47.70 -6.08
N GLY A 888 -42.89 -47.02 -7.02
CA GLY A 888 -42.35 -45.87 -7.78
C GLY A 888 -43.00 -44.57 -7.26
N ILE A 889 -42.73 -43.37 -7.78
CA ILE A 889 -42.40 -42.96 -9.17
C ILE A 889 -41.54 -41.68 -9.16
N SER A 890 -40.93 -41.35 -10.31
CA SER A 890 -40.24 -40.09 -10.70
C SER A 890 -38.71 -40.11 -10.51
N TRP A 891 -37.89 -39.74 -11.50
CA TRP A 891 -38.18 -38.97 -12.73
C TRP A 891 -38.06 -39.79 -14.03
N ARG A 892 -38.58 -39.22 -15.14
CA ARG A 892 -38.69 -39.87 -16.45
C ARG A 892 -37.36 -39.97 -17.21
N SER A 893 -37.18 -41.10 -17.88
CA SER A 893 -36.89 -41.13 -19.33
C SER A 893 -37.90 -42.09 -19.98
N ASP A 894 -37.86 -42.28 -21.30
CA ASP A 894 -38.97 -42.85 -22.07
C ASP A 894 -39.19 -44.37 -21.91
N ILE A 895 -40.39 -44.82 -22.34
CA ILE A 895 -40.83 -46.21 -22.63
C ILE A 895 -41.20 -47.13 -21.43
N SER A 896 -42.51 -47.46 -21.38
CA SER A 896 -43.18 -48.66 -20.79
C SER A 896 -43.36 -48.82 -19.25
N GLY A 897 -44.58 -49.22 -18.83
CA GLY A 897 -44.94 -49.65 -17.46
C GLY A 897 -46.09 -48.85 -16.80
N CYS A 898 -47.02 -49.49 -16.06
CA CYS A 898 -48.30 -48.88 -15.61
C CYS A 898 -48.78 -49.25 -14.17
N ASP A 899 -49.53 -48.31 -13.57
CA ASP A 899 -50.64 -48.34 -12.56
C ASP A 899 -50.50 -48.90 -11.10
N GLY A 900 -51.19 -48.24 -10.12
CA GLY A 900 -51.38 -48.61 -8.68
C GLY A 900 -50.69 -47.68 -7.65
N LEU A 901 -51.23 -47.10 -6.54
CA LEU A 901 -52.52 -47.08 -5.77
C LEU A 901 -52.74 -48.14 -4.64
N SER A 902 -53.27 -47.87 -3.42
CA SER A 902 -53.37 -46.61 -2.59
C SER A 902 -54.01 -46.81 -1.15
N LEU A 903 -53.84 -45.80 -0.26
CA LEU A 903 -54.76 -45.31 0.83
C LEU A 903 -54.70 -45.77 2.34
N SER A 904 -54.96 -44.78 3.24
CA SER A 904 -55.61 -44.82 4.60
C SER A 904 -54.87 -45.30 5.87
N SER A 905 -55.14 -44.77 7.10
CA SER A 905 -55.75 -43.47 7.54
C SER A 905 -55.75 -43.26 9.08
N LYS A 906 -56.00 -41.99 9.52
CA LYS A 906 -56.72 -41.54 10.75
C LYS A 906 -56.02 -41.55 12.13
N ILE A 907 -56.35 -40.65 13.09
CA ILE A 907 -57.20 -39.42 13.06
C ILE A 907 -56.30 -38.14 13.14
N VAL A 908 -56.42 -37.06 13.94
CA VAL A 908 -57.32 -36.52 15.01
C VAL A 908 -57.46 -34.99 14.81
N ASP A 909 -58.50 -34.34 15.38
CA ASP A 909 -58.93 -32.96 15.07
C ASP A 909 -58.49 -31.84 16.06
N LEU A 910 -58.60 -30.59 15.55
CA LEU A 910 -58.95 -29.24 16.11
C LEU A 910 -59.09 -28.99 17.65
N PRO A 911 -59.08 -27.71 18.17
CA PRO A 911 -59.63 -26.50 17.51
C PRO A 911 -58.86 -25.15 17.66
N ASP A 912 -59.54 -24.11 17.17
CA ASP A 912 -59.34 -22.64 17.22
C ASP A 912 -58.90 -22.07 18.61
N THR A 913 -58.46 -20.80 18.77
CA THR A 913 -59.01 -19.56 18.16
C THR A 913 -58.06 -18.33 18.26
N SER A 914 -58.39 -17.29 17.48
CA SER A 914 -58.03 -15.85 17.54
C SER A 914 -57.81 -15.24 18.96
N ARG A 915 -57.28 -14.02 19.16
CA ARG A 915 -57.75 -12.73 18.59
C ARG A 915 -56.93 -11.51 19.09
N SER A 916 -56.83 -10.44 18.27
CA SER A 916 -56.86 -8.97 18.61
C SER A 916 -56.07 -8.35 19.80
N SER A 917 -55.69 -7.05 19.83
CA SER A 917 -55.53 -5.98 18.81
C SER A 917 -55.09 -4.65 19.50
N MET A 918 -54.19 -3.87 18.87
CA MET A 918 -53.97 -2.39 18.95
C MET A 918 -53.76 -1.65 20.29
N SER A 919 -52.91 -0.60 20.22
CA SER A 919 -52.98 0.72 20.92
C SER A 919 -52.84 0.77 22.47
N GLU A 920 -52.21 1.78 23.09
CA GLU A 920 -51.44 2.95 22.59
C GLU A 920 -50.46 3.52 23.66
N GLU A 921 -49.83 4.65 23.35
CA GLU A 921 -49.00 5.52 24.22
C GLU A 921 -49.66 5.88 25.59
N SER A 922 -48.96 6.27 26.67
CA SER A 922 -47.52 6.32 27.04
C SER A 922 -47.43 6.37 28.61
N GLN A 923 -46.44 6.84 29.39
CA GLN A 923 -45.25 7.71 29.22
C GLN A 923 -44.35 7.69 30.48
N MET A 924 -43.38 8.62 30.56
CA MET A 924 -42.75 9.18 31.78
C MET A 924 -41.70 8.35 32.58
N LYS A 925 -40.44 8.72 32.32
CA LYS A 925 -39.44 9.19 33.32
C LYS A 925 -38.74 8.23 34.31
N SER A 926 -37.54 7.88 33.88
CA SER A 926 -36.25 8.41 34.42
C SER A 926 -35.55 7.76 35.62
N SER A 927 -34.22 7.65 35.45
CA SER A 927 -33.18 7.55 36.50
C SER A 927 -33.09 6.19 37.23
N THR A 928 -31.94 5.71 37.72
CA THR A 928 -30.57 6.29 37.71
C THR A 928 -29.49 5.20 37.79
N SER A 929 -28.29 5.51 37.28
CA SER A 929 -26.97 5.15 37.88
C SER A 929 -26.49 3.68 37.89
N ALA A 930 -25.18 3.35 37.84
CA ALA A 930 -23.98 3.96 37.22
C ALA A 930 -22.72 3.07 37.48
N LYS A 931 -21.68 3.18 36.62
CA LYS A 931 -20.21 3.12 36.97
C LYS A 931 -19.67 1.74 37.49
N LEU A 932 -18.36 1.41 37.61
CA LEU A 932 -16.98 1.82 37.20
C LEU A 932 -16.08 0.55 37.49
N SER A 933 -14.84 0.32 37.05
CA SER A 933 -13.95 0.76 35.95
C SER A 933 -12.54 0.13 36.10
N VAL A 934 -11.54 0.59 35.31
CA VAL A 934 -10.07 0.40 35.46
C VAL A 934 -9.57 -1.02 35.08
N VAL A 935 -8.67 -1.26 34.11
CA VAL A 935 -7.43 -0.62 33.56
C VAL A 935 -6.13 -1.17 34.17
N SER A 936 -5.25 -1.70 33.31
CA SER A 936 -3.77 -1.65 33.38
C SER A 936 -3.15 -2.05 32.03
N LEU A 937 -1.86 -1.78 31.81
CA LEU A 937 -1.10 -1.94 30.56
C LEU A 937 -0.04 -3.04 30.68
N ASP A 938 0.51 -3.52 29.54
CA ASP A 938 1.97 -3.67 29.36
C ASP A 938 2.40 -3.98 27.90
N PHE A 939 3.70 -3.75 27.64
CA PHE A 939 4.53 -4.14 26.46
C PHE A 939 5.82 -4.81 27.04
N PRO A 940 6.78 -5.40 26.28
CA PRO A 940 7.02 -5.40 24.82
C PRO A 940 7.30 -6.82 24.22
N GLY A 941 7.81 -6.89 22.98
CA GLY A 941 8.41 -8.12 22.41
C GLY A 941 8.84 -7.96 20.94
N GLU A 942 10.15 -8.11 20.68
CA GLU A 942 10.76 -7.84 19.35
C GLU A 942 10.73 -9.02 18.38
N LYS A 943 10.62 -8.73 17.08
CA LYS A 943 11.70 -8.99 16.10
C LYS A 943 11.55 -8.16 14.83
#